data_AF-A0AAV5P137-F1
#
_entry.id   AF-A0AAV5P137-F1
#
_cell.length_a   1.000
_cell.length_b   1.000
_cell.length_c   1.000
_cell.angle_alpha   90.00
_cell.angle_beta   90.00
_cell.angle_gamma   90.00
#
_symmetry.space_group_name_H-M   'P 1'
#
loop_
_entity.id
_entity.type
_entity.pdbx_description
1 polymer ?
#
loop_
_entity_poly.entity_id
_entity_poly.type
_entity_poly.pdbx_seq_one_letter_code
_entity_poly.pdbx_strand_id
1 'polypeptide(L)'
;MARKYLKLSALSLTIALVGCGGGSDDSANGQTGPAGNTTSKLNITAIDGYLRNARVWLDLNNNFAHDTNEPTATTGLNGKATLDVSNITSPSSYSVVVQAIKGTTIDEDNLAPVTRNFLLSAPAGELIVTPITTLLKQKMDRGVAIETAKQEVATDLQIELDDLLKDYKSQNLSDVAFAARVLVQTSLMPENQSVANTRQQSSDSSIESKIKAIGALIKTEKSNSTTDFENKTVQLTSQNGTVTALIRNDRDNDGYWDHTDSQGNLLSAANWNPNTHGAWPVGADLFPTDAKEYADTDGDKVGDNSDAFPNDAAESKDSDGDGVGDNADAFPNNPNEQKDSDGDGVGDNSDYYPNDPNHSIIRTLVINELSTSQYTDDRRWIEIYNTGSKDVVLSDYSLRSGARTSSGSVLSSHTFTLPQQTFKAGAYLLLQARDVENAYAETGSSSQVITLTANSHVPYWTDSGFVELVQVASQKTADFVRFGANYTSPTSSKSWTGTSTIERLPRTLGKSLARAENHSDTNKAEDWAVIAFPTPGGKNDVNNCTTDSDKDNIPDCAERPDSTYAGMNMYNWGAREGQTDIFIEIDYMDATNNNRQIADEGIIPRKEALDKVNFAFQNRGYSLHFDTGALHGQDHNLGGGNEVPYSASIGINRYYNPTTLQSYKIEHMDVRRRLVFYYMLFANSQKANGTAGSSGVAEINGNDSLITLGKWKLNSRYPSTQNELINYQATTIMHEFGHNLGLQHGGNENLNFKPNYYSIMNYMYQLDGLSVLGQNEGDRYHLRNYDNELANSKCAATPQGYATKASDLINGPFGAHDNFKIDYSDGSGSPLDENSLDESKGLGRRVTDRVDFNCDGDTNDTSLSLDLTNTSASSQNNGKTVLNDFNDWAAVSLRFQSTPKGNTGDSRSSYSRNMPNQPQDYLSNDLQEYIIEETPSAAFFERLEQARNQ
;
A
#
# COMPACT_ATOMS: atom_id res chain seq x y z
N MET A 1 -24.71 -56.71 -30.08
CA MET A 1 -24.09 -55.47 -29.58
C MET A 1 -25.20 -54.40 -29.69
N ALA A 2 -25.94 -54.01 -28.65
CA ALA A 2 -25.61 -53.25 -27.40
C ALA A 2 -25.80 -51.72 -27.60
N ARG A 3 -26.56 -50.94 -26.78
CA ARG A 3 -27.36 -51.19 -25.53
C ARG A 3 -28.55 -50.16 -25.32
N LYS A 4 -29.40 -50.35 -24.26
CA LYS A 4 -30.73 -49.73 -23.83
C LYS A 4 -30.74 -48.21 -23.46
N TYR A 5 -31.82 -47.45 -23.07
CA TYR A 5 -33.35 -47.32 -23.15
C TYR A 5 -33.77 -45.98 -22.41
N LEU A 6 -34.94 -45.30 -22.42
CA LEU A 6 -36.40 -45.44 -22.80
C LEU A 6 -37.40 -45.87 -21.65
N LYS A 7 -38.65 -45.33 -21.42
CA LYS A 7 -39.44 -44.14 -21.94
C LYS A 7 -40.88 -43.93 -21.27
N LEU A 8 -41.26 -42.70 -20.82
CA LEU A 8 -42.63 -42.11 -20.50
C LEU A 8 -43.54 -42.82 -19.44
N SER A 9 -44.64 -42.31 -18.80
CA SER A 9 -45.73 -41.25 -18.90
C SER A 9 -47.04 -41.62 -19.68
N ALA A 10 -48.29 -41.16 -19.39
CA ALA A 10 -48.93 -40.12 -18.51
C ALA A 10 -50.17 -40.69 -17.69
N LEU A 11 -51.40 -40.15 -17.43
CA LEU A 11 -52.30 -39.01 -17.84
C LEU A 11 -53.53 -38.84 -16.85
N SER A 12 -54.43 -37.82 -16.94
CA SER A 12 -55.66 -37.61 -16.07
C SER A 12 -56.82 -36.76 -16.71
N LEU A 13 -58.07 -36.68 -16.14
CA LEU A 13 -59.24 -35.95 -16.74
C LEU A 13 -60.53 -35.61 -15.88
N THR A 14 -60.97 -34.32 -15.87
CA THR A 14 -62.38 -33.77 -15.69
C THR A 14 -63.19 -34.06 -14.36
N ILE A 15 -64.36 -33.49 -13.97
CA ILE A 15 -65.37 -32.46 -14.42
C ILE A 15 -66.19 -31.94 -13.17
N ALA A 16 -67.26 -31.11 -13.24
CA ALA A 16 -67.37 -29.63 -13.35
C ALA A 16 -68.84 -29.15 -13.04
N LEU A 17 -69.12 -27.82 -13.06
CA LEU A 17 -70.46 -27.12 -13.01
C LEU A 17 -71.25 -27.14 -11.65
N VAL A 18 -72.20 -26.22 -11.30
CA VAL A 18 -72.56 -24.82 -11.72
C VAL A 18 -73.62 -24.18 -10.76
N GLY A 19 -73.67 -22.84 -10.60
CA GLY A 19 -74.86 -22.06 -10.16
C GLY A 19 -74.76 -21.25 -8.84
N CYS A 20 -75.70 -20.35 -8.45
CA CYS A 20 -76.75 -19.65 -9.23
C CYS A 20 -77.43 -18.42 -8.49
N GLY A 21 -76.71 -17.32 -8.19
CA GLY A 21 -77.32 -16.02 -7.75
C GLY A 21 -77.69 -15.89 -6.25
N GLY A 22 -78.20 -14.75 -5.73
CA GLY A 22 -78.34 -13.40 -6.33
C GLY A 22 -79.24 -12.42 -5.51
N GLY A 23 -78.91 -11.11 -5.46
CA GLY A 23 -79.63 -10.03 -4.72
C GLY A 23 -78.88 -9.52 -3.47
N SER A 24 -79.20 -8.38 -2.82
CA SER A 24 -80.10 -7.24 -3.14
C SER A 24 -79.71 -5.98 -2.30
N ASP A 25 -80.45 -4.86 -2.41
CA ASP A 25 -80.14 -3.55 -1.75
C ASP A 25 -80.34 -3.58 -0.21
N ASP A 26 -79.66 -2.75 0.61
CA ASP A 26 -78.88 -1.53 0.33
C ASP A 26 -77.68 -1.36 1.32
N SER A 27 -76.59 -0.73 0.85
CA SER A 27 -75.51 0.00 1.58
C SER A 27 -74.80 -0.63 2.82
N ALA A 28 -73.46 -0.63 2.96
CA ALA A 28 -72.42 0.02 2.14
C ALA A 28 -71.03 -0.65 2.18
N ASN A 29 -70.39 -0.66 1.00
CA ASN A 29 -68.96 -0.60 0.70
C ASN A 29 -67.96 -1.60 1.35
N GLY A 30 -67.67 -2.68 0.62
CA GLY A 30 -66.51 -3.56 0.79
C GLY A 30 -66.49 -4.60 -0.33
N GLN A 31 -65.59 -4.48 -1.32
CA GLN A 31 -65.79 -5.08 -2.65
C GLN A 31 -64.73 -6.13 -3.05
N THR A 32 -65.16 -7.11 -3.85
CA THR A 32 -64.41 -8.11 -4.66
C THR A 32 -63.90 -9.39 -3.97
N GLY A 33 -63.89 -10.50 -4.73
CA GLY A 33 -63.24 -11.78 -4.38
C GLY A 33 -64.18 -12.99 -4.22
N PRO A 34 -64.25 -13.94 -5.19
CA PRO A 34 -65.01 -15.18 -5.07
C PRO A 34 -64.14 -16.42 -4.76
N ALA A 35 -64.81 -17.54 -4.47
CA ALA A 35 -64.29 -18.89 -4.22
C ALA A 35 -63.58 -19.12 -2.87
N GLY A 36 -63.68 -20.35 -2.37
CA GLY A 36 -63.24 -20.73 -1.02
C GLY A 36 -61.73 -20.75 -0.89
N ASN A 37 -61.18 -19.89 -0.04
CA ASN A 37 -59.75 -19.87 0.26
C ASN A 37 -59.38 -21.06 1.15
N THR A 38 -58.41 -21.86 0.72
CA THR A 38 -57.87 -22.99 1.49
C THR A 38 -57.30 -22.51 2.82
N THR A 39 -57.53 -23.27 3.90
CA THR A 39 -56.92 -22.98 5.20
C THR A 39 -55.41 -23.20 5.12
N SER A 40 -54.67 -22.15 4.74
CA SER A 40 -53.24 -22.17 4.44
C SER A 40 -52.34 -22.46 5.65
N LYS A 41 -52.91 -22.55 6.86
CA LYS A 41 -52.15 -22.73 8.10
C LYS A 41 -52.84 -23.73 9.03
N LEU A 42 -52.05 -24.68 9.56
CA LEU A 42 -52.44 -25.50 10.71
C LEU A 42 -51.74 -24.95 11.96
N ASN A 43 -52.48 -24.80 13.05
CA ASN A 43 -51.93 -24.48 14.37
C ASN A 43 -51.88 -25.75 15.20
N ILE A 44 -50.74 -26.05 15.80
CA ILE A 44 -50.45 -27.27 16.56
C ILE A 44 -49.96 -26.89 17.94
N THR A 45 -50.31 -27.70 18.94
CA THR A 45 -49.79 -27.59 20.32
C THR A 45 -49.08 -28.89 20.68
N ALA A 46 -47.79 -28.83 21.01
CA ALA A 46 -47.00 -29.96 21.50
C ALA A 46 -46.95 -29.96 23.03
N ILE A 47 -47.32 -31.08 23.66
CA ILE A 47 -47.44 -31.18 25.12
C ILE A 47 -46.92 -32.53 25.64
N ASP A 48 -45.81 -32.51 26.37
CA ASP A 48 -45.52 -33.40 27.50
C ASP A 48 -45.79 -32.59 28.80
N GLY A 49 -44.89 -31.67 29.16
CA GLY A 49 -45.27 -30.28 29.42
C GLY A 49 -45.24 -29.45 28.14
N TYR A 50 -45.50 -28.14 28.15
CA TYR A 50 -45.52 -27.39 26.87
C TYR A 50 -44.11 -27.36 26.22
N LEU A 51 -43.93 -28.07 25.10
CA LEU A 51 -42.61 -28.26 24.49
C LEU A 51 -42.24 -27.09 23.59
N ARG A 52 -41.40 -26.16 24.08
CA ARG A 52 -40.84 -25.04 23.31
C ARG A 52 -39.57 -25.46 22.58
N ASN A 53 -39.27 -24.88 21.42
CA ASN A 53 -38.12 -25.25 20.57
C ASN A 53 -38.12 -26.74 20.11
N ALA A 54 -39.29 -27.38 20.02
CA ALA A 54 -39.46 -28.68 19.38
C ALA A 54 -39.67 -28.49 17.87
N ARG A 55 -39.16 -29.41 17.04
CA ARG A 55 -39.44 -29.42 15.60
C ARG A 55 -40.78 -30.10 15.37
N VAL A 56 -41.64 -29.48 14.57
CA VAL A 56 -42.97 -29.98 14.21
C VAL A 56 -43.06 -30.09 12.71
N TRP A 57 -43.72 -31.13 12.19
CA TRP A 57 -44.06 -31.22 10.78
C TRP A 57 -45.34 -32.04 10.53
N LEU A 58 -45.87 -31.92 9.32
CA LEU A 58 -46.99 -32.71 8.82
C LEU A 58 -46.43 -33.90 8.02
N ASP A 59 -46.54 -35.12 8.57
CA ASP A 59 -46.06 -36.36 7.96
C ASP A 59 -47.00 -36.77 6.81
N LEU A 60 -46.53 -36.60 5.58
CA LEU A 60 -47.30 -36.77 4.35
C LEU A 60 -47.28 -38.21 3.82
N ASN A 61 -46.39 -39.06 4.33
CA ASN A 61 -46.16 -40.41 3.80
C ASN A 61 -46.24 -41.53 4.87
N ASN A 62 -46.47 -41.15 6.14
CA ASN A 62 -46.59 -41.96 7.35
C ASN A 62 -45.29 -42.71 7.73
N ASN A 63 -44.12 -42.06 7.55
CA ASN A 63 -42.79 -42.64 7.83
C ASN A 63 -42.08 -42.09 9.09
N PHE A 64 -42.63 -41.09 9.78
CA PHE A 64 -42.06 -40.42 10.96
C PHE A 64 -40.65 -39.78 10.80
N ALA A 65 -40.14 -39.57 9.58
CA ALA A 65 -39.06 -38.61 9.30
C ALA A 65 -39.67 -37.24 8.98
N HIS A 66 -38.86 -36.19 9.07
CA HIS A 66 -39.14 -34.94 8.38
C HIS A 66 -38.53 -34.97 6.98
N ASP A 67 -39.35 -35.15 5.95
CA ASP A 67 -38.92 -35.15 4.56
C ASP A 67 -38.93 -33.72 3.95
N THR A 68 -38.07 -33.48 2.95
CA THR A 68 -37.85 -32.12 2.37
C THR A 68 -39.08 -31.47 1.71
N ASN A 69 -40.14 -32.24 1.46
CA ASN A 69 -41.40 -31.79 0.89
C ASN A 69 -42.51 -31.56 1.94
N GLU A 70 -42.18 -31.65 3.24
CA GLU A 70 -43.15 -31.61 4.33
C GLU A 70 -43.12 -30.26 5.07
N PRO A 71 -44.28 -29.61 5.26
CA PRO A 71 -44.39 -28.40 6.07
C PRO A 71 -43.82 -28.61 7.47
N THR A 72 -42.84 -27.79 7.86
CA THR A 72 -42.25 -27.78 9.20
C THR A 72 -42.29 -26.41 9.85
N ALA A 73 -42.33 -26.38 11.17
CA ALA A 73 -42.07 -25.22 12.01
C ALA A 73 -41.39 -25.65 13.32
N THR A 74 -40.93 -24.67 14.09
CA THR A 74 -40.45 -24.86 15.47
C THR A 74 -41.51 -24.33 16.44
N THR A 75 -41.73 -24.99 17.58
CA THR A 75 -42.66 -24.51 18.61
C THR A 75 -42.14 -23.29 19.35
N GLY A 76 -43.03 -22.32 19.59
CA GLY A 76 -42.81 -21.22 20.53
C GLY A 76 -43.41 -21.51 21.92
N LEU A 77 -43.64 -20.44 22.68
CA LEU A 77 -44.25 -20.46 24.03
C LEU A 77 -45.58 -21.22 24.05
N ASN A 78 -45.85 -21.97 25.12
CA ASN A 78 -47.00 -22.86 25.27
C ASN A 78 -47.04 -23.97 24.20
N GLY A 79 -45.87 -24.43 23.72
CA GLY A 79 -45.73 -25.54 22.77
C GLY A 79 -46.32 -25.29 21.38
N LYS A 80 -46.57 -24.03 21.00
CA LYS A 80 -47.37 -23.70 19.80
C LYS A 80 -46.53 -23.54 18.54
N ALA A 81 -46.91 -24.24 17.48
CA ALA A 81 -46.34 -24.11 16.13
C ALA A 81 -47.43 -23.82 15.09
N THR A 82 -47.05 -23.18 13.99
CA THR A 82 -47.94 -22.96 12.84
C THR A 82 -47.28 -23.44 11.56
N LEU A 83 -47.83 -24.49 10.93
CA LEU A 83 -47.36 -25.03 9.67
C LEU A 83 -48.04 -24.33 8.49
N ASP A 84 -47.27 -23.91 7.48
CA ASP A 84 -47.84 -23.45 6.20
C ASP A 84 -48.20 -24.66 5.33
N VAL A 85 -49.49 -24.87 5.12
CA VAL A 85 -50.05 -26.00 4.37
C VAL A 85 -50.71 -25.55 3.07
N SER A 86 -50.40 -24.34 2.57
CA SER A 86 -50.99 -23.74 1.36
C SER A 86 -50.91 -24.64 0.12
N ASN A 87 -49.89 -25.50 0.05
CA ASN A 87 -49.65 -26.40 -1.07
C ASN A 87 -50.11 -27.86 -0.82
N ILE A 88 -50.70 -28.16 0.33
CA ILE A 88 -51.12 -29.51 0.72
C ILE A 88 -52.63 -29.68 0.49
N THR A 89 -53.01 -30.68 -0.31
CA THR A 89 -54.42 -31.04 -0.52
C THR A 89 -54.94 -31.82 0.68
N SER A 90 -56.03 -31.37 1.28
CA SER A 90 -56.67 -31.96 2.48
C SER A 90 -55.70 -32.20 3.66
N PRO A 91 -55.10 -31.15 4.26
CA PRO A 91 -54.06 -31.29 5.29
C PRO A 91 -54.46 -32.13 6.51
N SER A 92 -55.75 -32.13 6.88
CA SER A 92 -56.31 -32.96 7.96
C SER A 92 -56.38 -34.46 7.67
N SER A 93 -55.88 -34.92 6.51
CA SER A 93 -55.75 -36.35 6.17
C SER A 93 -54.41 -36.94 6.62
N TYR A 94 -53.50 -36.10 7.11
CA TYR A 94 -52.13 -36.44 7.47
C TYR A 94 -51.91 -36.30 8.97
N SER A 95 -50.92 -37.03 9.50
CA SER A 95 -50.56 -36.99 10.91
C SER A 95 -49.56 -35.87 11.18
N VAL A 96 -49.64 -35.29 12.39
CA VAL A 96 -48.61 -34.36 12.87
C VAL A 96 -47.60 -35.14 13.70
N VAL A 97 -46.32 -34.85 13.49
CA VAL A 97 -45.19 -35.40 14.25
C VAL A 97 -44.41 -34.24 14.90
N VAL A 98 -43.96 -34.45 16.13
CA VAL A 98 -43.15 -33.53 16.91
C VAL A 98 -41.88 -34.24 17.36
N GLN A 99 -40.72 -33.63 17.15
CA GLN A 99 -39.44 -34.06 17.68
C GLN A 99 -38.98 -33.10 18.77
N ALA A 100 -38.90 -33.62 20.01
CA ALA A 100 -38.13 -33.02 21.08
C ALA A 100 -36.64 -33.36 20.86
N ILE A 101 -35.78 -32.34 20.92
CA ILE A 101 -34.36 -32.39 20.57
C ILE A 101 -33.53 -32.16 21.83
N LYS A 102 -32.63 -33.09 22.18
CA LYS A 102 -31.75 -33.00 23.36
C LYS A 102 -31.05 -31.64 23.41
N GLY A 103 -31.09 -30.97 24.56
CA GLY A 103 -30.38 -29.70 24.78
C GLY A 103 -30.94 -28.48 24.02
N THR A 104 -31.98 -28.66 23.18
CA THR A 104 -32.54 -27.58 22.34
C THR A 104 -34.01 -27.33 22.66
N THR A 105 -34.81 -28.39 22.73
CA THR A 105 -36.23 -28.32 23.14
C THR A 105 -36.27 -28.12 24.64
N ILE A 106 -37.04 -27.14 25.10
CA ILE A 106 -37.29 -26.84 26.51
C ILE A 106 -38.68 -27.34 26.86
N ASP A 107 -38.81 -28.11 27.92
CA ASP A 107 -40.11 -28.38 28.51
C ASP A 107 -40.47 -27.23 29.47
N GLU A 108 -41.62 -26.59 29.28
CA GLU A 108 -42.04 -25.47 30.14
C GLU A 108 -42.54 -25.91 31.54
N ASP A 109 -42.57 -27.21 31.85
CA ASP A 109 -42.90 -27.73 33.19
C ASP A 109 -41.74 -27.64 34.19
N ASN A 110 -40.48 -27.70 33.73
CA ASN A 110 -39.29 -27.43 34.55
C ASN A 110 -38.37 -26.32 33.98
N LEU A 111 -38.69 -25.79 32.80
CA LEU A 111 -37.92 -24.78 32.06
C LEU A 111 -36.48 -25.20 31.70
N ALA A 112 -36.16 -26.49 31.77
CA ALA A 112 -34.89 -27.07 31.39
C ALA A 112 -34.93 -27.63 29.94
N PRO A 113 -33.78 -27.70 29.25
CA PRO A 113 -33.69 -28.45 28.00
C PRO A 113 -33.91 -29.96 28.23
N VAL A 114 -34.63 -30.63 27.32
CA VAL A 114 -34.88 -32.07 27.43
C VAL A 114 -33.56 -32.86 27.36
N THR A 115 -33.41 -33.85 28.23
CA THR A 115 -32.15 -34.62 28.40
C THR A 115 -31.96 -35.73 27.35
N ARG A 116 -33.01 -36.08 26.60
CA ARG A 116 -32.99 -37.05 25.48
C ARG A 116 -33.86 -36.59 24.31
N ASN A 117 -33.63 -37.17 23.13
CA ASN A 117 -34.52 -37.02 21.99
C ASN A 117 -35.78 -37.89 22.18
N PHE A 118 -36.94 -37.39 21.77
CA PHE A 118 -38.15 -38.21 21.63
C PHE A 118 -39.10 -37.67 20.56
N LEU A 119 -39.89 -38.57 19.97
CA LEU A 119 -40.95 -38.28 19.01
C LEU A 119 -42.33 -38.41 19.66
N LEU A 120 -43.16 -37.40 19.46
CA LEU A 120 -44.60 -37.45 19.70
C LEU A 120 -45.33 -37.42 18.34
N SER A 121 -46.55 -37.95 18.28
CA SER A 121 -47.39 -37.91 17.10
C SER A 121 -48.88 -37.91 17.46
N ALA A 122 -49.72 -37.45 16.53
CA ALA A 122 -51.18 -37.50 16.68
C ALA A 122 -51.84 -38.14 15.45
N PRO A 123 -53.02 -38.77 15.59
CA PRO A 123 -53.81 -39.27 14.46
C PRO A 123 -54.14 -38.19 13.42
N ALA A 124 -54.44 -38.61 12.19
CA ALA A 124 -54.80 -37.70 11.11
C ALA A 124 -55.99 -36.79 11.49
N GLY A 125 -55.78 -35.48 11.40
CA GLY A 125 -56.75 -34.45 11.75
C GLY A 125 -56.73 -33.97 13.21
N GLU A 126 -55.94 -34.61 14.09
CA GLU A 126 -55.66 -34.11 15.43
C GLU A 126 -54.45 -33.14 15.41
N LEU A 127 -54.51 -32.09 16.22
CA LEU A 127 -53.55 -30.97 16.26
C LEU A 127 -52.94 -30.74 17.65
N ILE A 128 -53.46 -31.40 18.69
CA ILE A 128 -52.85 -31.47 20.02
C ILE A 128 -52.00 -32.75 20.05
N VAL A 129 -50.67 -32.60 20.19
CA VAL A 129 -49.71 -33.71 20.04
C VAL A 129 -49.03 -34.00 21.38
N THR A 130 -49.30 -35.18 21.93
CA THR A 130 -48.90 -35.57 23.30
C THR A 130 -48.38 -37.01 23.36
N PRO A 131 -47.73 -37.44 24.47
CA PRO A 131 -47.41 -38.85 24.68
C PRO A 131 -48.63 -39.78 24.58
N ILE A 132 -49.81 -39.29 24.96
CA ILE A 132 -51.06 -40.03 24.97
C ILE A 132 -51.65 -40.15 23.55
N THR A 133 -51.62 -39.07 22.75
CA THR A 133 -51.99 -39.16 21.32
C THR A 133 -51.01 -40.04 20.53
N THR A 134 -49.76 -40.12 20.98
CA THR A 134 -48.73 -40.98 20.37
C THR A 134 -49.03 -42.46 20.60
N LEU A 135 -49.52 -42.84 21.79
CA LEU A 135 -50.02 -44.19 22.05
C LEU A 135 -51.29 -44.51 21.23
N LEU A 136 -52.19 -43.53 21.09
CA LEU A 136 -53.38 -43.66 20.23
C LEU A 136 -53.01 -43.91 18.77
N LYS A 137 -52.08 -43.12 18.22
CA LYS A 137 -51.54 -43.28 16.85
C LYS A 137 -50.90 -44.66 16.67
N GLN A 138 -50.07 -45.11 17.62
CA GLN A 138 -49.45 -46.45 17.57
C GLN A 138 -50.48 -47.60 17.58
N LYS A 139 -51.60 -47.50 18.31
CA LYS A 139 -52.69 -48.49 18.20
C LYS A 139 -53.40 -48.41 16.83
N MET A 140 -53.66 -47.21 16.32
CA MET A 140 -54.31 -47.01 15.02
C MET A 140 -53.49 -47.51 13.84
N ASP A 141 -52.16 -47.29 13.84
CA ASP A 141 -51.25 -47.81 12.80
C ASP A 141 -51.27 -49.35 12.71
N ARG A 142 -51.52 -50.04 13.82
CA ARG A 142 -51.70 -51.50 13.89
C ARG A 142 -53.10 -51.98 13.42
N GLY A 143 -53.93 -51.06 12.90
CA GLY A 143 -55.26 -51.35 12.36
C GLY A 143 -56.41 -51.28 13.37
N VAL A 144 -56.19 -50.79 14.60
CA VAL A 144 -57.27 -50.59 15.58
C VAL A 144 -58.10 -49.36 15.21
N ALA A 145 -59.42 -49.49 15.15
CA ALA A 145 -60.31 -48.36 14.85
C ALA A 145 -60.23 -47.28 15.95
N ILE A 146 -60.26 -46.00 15.57
CA ILE A 146 -59.97 -44.86 16.46
C ILE A 146 -60.77 -44.87 17.78
N GLU A 147 -62.07 -45.17 17.77
CA GLU A 147 -62.88 -45.19 19.00
C GLU A 147 -62.53 -46.35 19.93
N THR A 148 -62.16 -47.52 19.37
CA THR A 148 -61.63 -48.65 20.15
C THR A 148 -60.24 -48.32 20.70
N ALA A 149 -59.38 -47.70 19.90
CA ALA A 149 -58.04 -47.31 20.32
C ALA A 149 -58.06 -46.25 21.44
N LYS A 150 -59.00 -45.30 21.40
CA LYS A 150 -59.26 -44.35 22.51
C LYS A 150 -59.67 -45.09 23.79
N GLN A 151 -60.66 -45.98 23.71
CA GLN A 151 -61.12 -46.77 24.86
C GLN A 151 -59.99 -47.62 25.47
N GLU A 152 -59.16 -48.24 24.64
CA GLU A 152 -58.00 -49.00 25.11
C GLU A 152 -56.97 -48.11 25.80
N VAL A 153 -56.56 -46.97 25.22
CA VAL A 153 -55.56 -46.07 25.85
C VAL A 153 -56.08 -45.49 27.17
N ALA A 154 -57.33 -45.05 27.22
CA ALA A 154 -57.97 -44.57 28.46
C ALA A 154 -58.00 -45.66 29.54
N THR A 155 -58.31 -46.92 29.15
CA THR A 155 -58.31 -48.06 30.05
C THR A 155 -56.90 -48.46 30.51
N ASP A 156 -55.92 -48.47 29.59
CA ASP A 156 -54.54 -48.86 29.87
C ASP A 156 -53.84 -47.85 30.82
N LEU A 157 -54.20 -46.56 30.75
CA LEU A 157 -53.69 -45.48 31.61
C LEU A 157 -54.58 -45.14 32.82
N GLN A 158 -55.82 -45.63 32.89
CA GLN A 158 -56.81 -45.30 33.93
C GLN A 158 -57.12 -43.78 34.03
N ILE A 159 -57.27 -43.14 32.86
CA ILE A 159 -57.70 -41.74 32.67
C ILE A 159 -59.09 -41.68 32.03
N GLU A 160 -59.78 -40.53 32.12
CA GLU A 160 -61.10 -40.36 31.52
C GLU A 160 -61.05 -40.27 29.99
N LEU A 161 -62.04 -40.86 29.32
CA LEU A 161 -62.05 -41.03 27.86
C LEU A 161 -62.09 -39.70 27.10
N ASP A 162 -62.84 -38.72 27.62
CA ASP A 162 -63.02 -37.40 27.00
C ASP A 162 -61.78 -36.50 27.15
N ASP A 163 -60.82 -36.86 28.00
CA ASP A 163 -59.63 -36.05 28.31
C ASP A 163 -58.40 -36.40 27.45
N LEU A 164 -58.42 -37.56 26.82
CA LEU A 164 -57.31 -38.15 26.03
C LEU A 164 -56.77 -37.22 24.93
N LEU A 165 -57.63 -36.41 24.31
CA LEU A 165 -57.31 -35.47 23.23
C LEU A 165 -57.32 -33.99 23.66
N LYS A 166 -57.40 -33.69 24.97
CA LYS A 166 -57.43 -32.30 25.46
C LYS A 166 -56.02 -31.77 25.70
N ASP A 167 -55.90 -30.45 25.62
CA ASP A 167 -54.78 -29.70 26.19
C ASP A 167 -54.90 -29.77 27.74
N TYR A 168 -54.38 -30.85 28.32
CA TYR A 168 -54.52 -31.15 29.75
C TYR A 168 -53.83 -30.11 30.65
N LYS A 169 -52.80 -29.42 30.16
CA LYS A 169 -52.17 -28.28 30.84
C LYS A 169 -53.16 -27.12 30.96
N SER A 170 -53.83 -26.73 29.88
CA SER A 170 -54.86 -25.68 29.91
C SER A 170 -56.09 -26.04 30.77
N GLN A 171 -56.40 -27.33 30.89
CA GLN A 171 -57.55 -27.83 31.65
C GLN A 171 -57.22 -28.23 33.11
N ASN A 172 -55.93 -28.16 33.52
CA ASN A 172 -55.43 -28.57 34.85
C ASN A 172 -55.73 -30.04 35.22
N LEU A 173 -55.61 -30.96 34.26
CA LEU A 173 -55.85 -32.39 34.45
C LEU A 173 -54.55 -33.07 34.92
N SER A 174 -54.27 -33.01 36.23
CA SER A 174 -52.97 -33.38 36.80
C SER A 174 -52.64 -34.87 36.69
N ASP A 175 -53.64 -35.75 36.64
CA ASP A 175 -53.46 -37.19 36.41
C ASP A 175 -53.09 -37.50 34.94
N VAL A 176 -53.66 -36.75 33.99
CA VAL A 176 -53.33 -36.83 32.56
C VAL A 176 -51.93 -36.26 32.30
N ALA A 177 -51.58 -35.15 32.96
CA ALA A 177 -50.23 -34.57 32.93
C ALA A 177 -49.18 -35.54 33.51
N PHE A 178 -49.46 -36.14 34.67
CA PHE A 178 -48.60 -37.16 35.26
C PHE A 178 -48.43 -38.39 34.36
N ALA A 179 -49.51 -38.86 33.73
CA ALA A 179 -49.45 -39.94 32.75
C ALA A 179 -48.54 -39.60 31.57
N ALA A 180 -48.63 -38.38 31.02
CA ALA A 180 -47.77 -37.92 29.93
C ALA A 180 -46.29 -37.86 30.37
N ARG A 181 -45.98 -37.12 31.44
CA ARG A 181 -44.62 -36.96 31.98
C ARG A 181 -43.95 -38.31 32.23
N VAL A 182 -44.65 -39.24 32.86
CA VAL A 182 -44.12 -40.59 33.15
C VAL A 182 -43.88 -41.42 31.88
N LEU A 183 -44.72 -41.28 30.84
CA LEU A 183 -44.52 -41.95 29.54
C LEU A 183 -43.25 -41.47 28.82
N VAL A 184 -42.87 -40.19 28.96
CA VAL A 184 -41.60 -39.68 28.45
C VAL A 184 -40.45 -40.06 29.38
N GLN A 185 -40.55 -39.76 30.69
CA GLN A 185 -39.53 -40.08 31.70
C GLN A 185 -39.00 -41.52 31.59
N THR A 186 -39.89 -42.49 31.36
CA THR A 186 -39.58 -43.93 31.32
C THR A 186 -39.16 -44.49 29.93
N SER A 187 -38.85 -43.63 28.95
CA SER A 187 -38.56 -44.00 27.54
C SER A 187 -39.65 -44.85 26.88
N LEU A 188 -40.93 -44.62 27.24
CA LEU A 188 -42.07 -45.27 26.58
C LEU A 188 -42.50 -44.55 25.29
N MET A 189 -42.02 -43.32 25.04
CA MET A 189 -42.09 -42.71 23.70
C MET A 189 -40.98 -43.23 22.76
N PRO A 190 -41.13 -43.14 21.43
CA PRO A 190 -40.06 -43.47 20.49
C PRO A 190 -38.95 -42.41 20.53
N GLU A 191 -37.68 -42.83 20.69
CA GLU A 191 -36.55 -41.88 20.76
C GLU A 191 -36.11 -41.34 19.38
N ASN A 192 -36.54 -42.00 18.29
CA ASN A 192 -36.26 -41.61 16.90
C ASN A 192 -37.21 -42.31 15.92
N GLN A 193 -37.13 -41.93 14.64
CA GLN A 193 -37.93 -42.47 13.53
C GLN A 193 -37.90 -44.01 13.44
N SER A 194 -36.73 -44.63 13.60
CA SER A 194 -36.59 -46.09 13.46
C SER A 194 -37.39 -46.83 14.53
N VAL A 195 -37.40 -46.29 15.76
CA VAL A 195 -38.21 -46.81 16.87
C VAL A 195 -39.70 -46.60 16.60
N ALA A 196 -40.10 -45.46 16.03
CA ALA A 196 -41.50 -45.20 15.67
C ALA A 196 -42.01 -46.19 14.60
N ASN A 197 -41.29 -46.32 13.48
CA ASN A 197 -41.61 -47.27 12.40
C ASN A 197 -41.63 -48.74 12.88
N THR A 198 -40.75 -49.12 13.82
CA THR A 198 -40.75 -50.48 14.39
C THR A 198 -42.02 -50.76 15.21
N ARG A 199 -42.48 -49.77 15.99
CA ARG A 199 -43.70 -49.88 16.83
C ARG A 199 -45.00 -49.74 16.03
N GLN A 200 -44.94 -49.13 14.84
CA GLN A 200 -46.00 -49.10 13.83
C GLN A 200 -46.33 -50.53 13.34
N GLN A 201 -45.32 -51.36 13.12
CA GLN A 201 -45.44 -52.68 12.48
C GLN A 201 -45.58 -53.86 13.47
N SER A 202 -45.39 -53.63 14.77
CA SER A 202 -45.38 -54.71 15.77
C SER A 202 -45.89 -54.28 17.15
N SER A 203 -46.52 -55.23 17.87
CA SER A 203 -46.96 -55.06 19.26
C SER A 203 -45.89 -55.53 20.25
N ASP A 204 -45.19 -54.59 20.88
CA ASP A 204 -44.28 -54.89 21.98
C ASP A 204 -45.06 -55.06 23.31
N SER A 205 -45.24 -56.31 23.72
CA SER A 205 -45.88 -56.67 24.98
C SER A 205 -45.15 -56.12 26.22
N SER A 206 -43.84 -55.84 26.15
CA SER A 206 -43.12 -55.21 27.26
C SER A 206 -43.55 -53.75 27.45
N ILE A 207 -43.72 -52.99 26.36
CA ILE A 207 -44.22 -51.62 26.41
C ILE A 207 -45.66 -51.60 26.94
N GLU A 208 -46.53 -52.47 26.43
CA GLU A 208 -47.92 -52.55 26.88
C GLU A 208 -48.06 -52.97 28.36
N SER A 209 -47.19 -53.86 28.85
CA SER A 209 -47.12 -54.19 30.29
C SER A 209 -46.63 -53.01 31.14
N LYS A 210 -45.68 -52.21 30.66
CA LYS A 210 -45.21 -51.01 31.37
C LYS A 210 -46.29 -49.93 31.45
N ILE A 211 -47.01 -49.66 30.35
CA ILE A 211 -48.14 -48.71 30.32
C ILE A 211 -49.22 -49.12 31.33
N LYS A 212 -49.60 -50.41 31.34
CA LYS A 212 -50.60 -50.94 32.29
C LYS A 212 -50.14 -50.89 33.75
N ALA A 213 -48.84 -51.02 34.02
CA ALA A 213 -48.28 -50.83 35.36
C ALA A 213 -48.36 -49.36 35.82
N ILE A 214 -48.15 -48.40 34.91
CA ILE A 214 -48.33 -46.96 35.17
C ILE A 214 -49.81 -46.65 35.44
N GLY A 215 -50.73 -47.12 34.61
CA GLY A 215 -52.18 -46.91 34.82
C GLY A 215 -52.70 -47.53 36.13
N ALA A 216 -52.23 -48.73 36.50
CA ALA A 216 -52.57 -49.34 37.79
C ALA A 216 -52.06 -48.51 39.00
N LEU A 217 -50.90 -47.87 38.85
CA LEU A 217 -50.31 -46.99 39.86
C LEU A 217 -51.07 -45.65 39.96
N ILE A 218 -51.43 -45.03 38.82
CA ILE A 218 -52.29 -43.83 38.77
C ILE A 218 -53.63 -44.11 39.46
N LYS A 219 -54.26 -45.26 39.17
CA LYS A 219 -55.51 -45.70 39.82
C LYS A 219 -55.37 -45.85 41.33
N THR A 220 -54.22 -46.35 41.79
CA THR A 220 -53.93 -46.51 43.22
C THR A 220 -53.81 -45.15 43.89
N GLU A 221 -53.02 -44.23 43.33
CA GLU A 221 -52.78 -42.95 43.99
C GLU A 221 -54.00 -42.02 43.93
N LYS A 222 -54.82 -42.08 42.86
CA LYS A 222 -56.17 -41.47 42.81
C LYS A 222 -57.10 -41.88 43.95
N SER A 223 -56.82 -42.99 44.65
CA SER A 223 -57.62 -43.46 45.80
C SER A 223 -57.09 -42.98 47.16
N ASN A 224 -55.89 -42.40 47.22
CA ASN A 224 -55.32 -41.81 48.43
C ASN A 224 -55.69 -40.32 48.52
N SER A 225 -56.23 -39.88 49.66
CA SER A 225 -56.83 -38.54 49.81
C SER A 225 -55.82 -37.37 49.94
N THR A 226 -54.60 -37.56 49.43
CA THR A 226 -53.48 -36.60 49.45
C THR A 226 -52.67 -36.74 48.16
N THR A 227 -53.34 -36.77 46.99
CA THR A 227 -52.71 -36.83 45.67
C THR A 227 -51.84 -35.61 45.40
N ASP A 228 -50.55 -35.75 45.66
CA ASP A 228 -49.49 -34.94 45.08
C ASP A 228 -48.88 -35.74 43.92
N PHE A 229 -49.24 -35.37 42.69
CA PHE A 229 -48.63 -35.89 41.47
C PHE A 229 -47.48 -35.01 40.97
N GLU A 230 -47.30 -33.82 41.53
CA GLU A 230 -46.35 -32.84 41.01
C GLU A 230 -44.93 -33.24 41.41
N ASN A 231 -44.70 -33.52 42.69
CA ASN A 231 -43.38 -33.83 43.26
C ASN A 231 -43.03 -35.34 43.25
N LYS A 232 -43.30 -36.05 42.14
CA LYS A 232 -43.19 -37.53 42.04
C LYS A 232 -42.69 -38.05 40.68
N THR A 233 -41.62 -38.84 40.70
CA THR A 233 -41.19 -39.68 39.55
C THR A 233 -41.64 -41.14 39.72
N VAL A 234 -41.57 -41.92 38.64
CA VAL A 234 -41.93 -43.36 38.62
C VAL A 234 -40.76 -44.23 38.19
N GLN A 235 -40.23 -45.00 39.13
CA GLN A 235 -39.22 -46.03 38.85
C GLN A 235 -39.90 -47.32 38.37
N LEU A 236 -39.71 -47.66 37.08
CA LEU A 236 -40.12 -48.96 36.55
C LEU A 236 -39.08 -50.04 36.86
N THR A 237 -39.55 -51.16 37.40
CA THR A 237 -38.75 -52.36 37.68
C THR A 237 -39.36 -53.58 37.00
N SER A 238 -38.54 -54.57 36.65
CA SER A 238 -38.98 -55.84 36.08
C SER A 238 -38.34 -56.99 36.83
N GLN A 239 -39.15 -57.92 37.37
CA GLN A 239 -38.68 -59.13 38.02
C GLN A 239 -39.51 -60.31 37.53
N ASN A 240 -38.84 -61.37 37.05
CA ASN A 240 -39.45 -62.61 36.56
C ASN A 240 -40.56 -62.41 35.50
N GLY A 241 -40.48 -61.35 34.69
CA GLY A 241 -41.46 -61.01 33.66
C GLY A 241 -42.62 -60.13 34.12
N THR A 242 -42.79 -59.92 35.42
CA THR A 242 -43.74 -58.93 35.96
C THR A 242 -43.10 -57.55 35.99
N VAL A 243 -43.80 -56.55 35.46
CA VAL A 243 -43.40 -55.14 35.59
C VAL A 243 -44.08 -54.53 36.82
N THR A 244 -43.29 -53.86 37.65
CA THR A 244 -43.74 -53.13 38.84
C THR A 244 -43.31 -51.67 38.75
N ALA A 245 -44.27 -50.75 38.83
CA ALA A 245 -44.02 -49.32 38.92
C ALA A 245 -43.97 -48.91 40.41
N LEU A 246 -43.03 -48.03 40.77
CA LEU A 246 -42.86 -47.49 42.12
C LEU A 246 -42.82 -45.96 42.06
N ILE A 247 -43.66 -45.30 42.86
CA ILE A 247 -43.55 -43.85 43.09
C ILE A 247 -42.31 -43.56 43.92
N ARG A 248 -41.57 -42.52 43.55
CA ARG A 248 -40.49 -41.92 44.33
C ARG A 248 -40.80 -40.44 44.58
N ASN A 249 -40.11 -39.84 45.55
CA ASN A 249 -40.06 -38.39 45.68
C ASN A 249 -39.08 -37.83 44.63
N ASP A 250 -39.47 -36.72 44.03
CA ASP A 250 -38.78 -35.97 42.99
C ASP A 250 -39.20 -34.52 43.21
N ARG A 251 -38.38 -33.73 43.89
CA ARG A 251 -38.82 -32.50 44.59
C ARG A 251 -38.81 -31.26 43.72
N ASP A 252 -37.89 -31.24 42.77
CA ASP A 252 -37.67 -30.15 41.83
C ASP A 252 -38.01 -30.58 40.38
N ASN A 253 -38.44 -31.83 40.18
CA ASN A 253 -39.07 -32.34 38.95
C ASN A 253 -38.10 -32.40 37.76
N ASP A 254 -36.87 -32.85 38.02
CA ASP A 254 -35.87 -33.18 37.01
C ASP A 254 -36.07 -34.59 36.42
N GLY A 255 -36.74 -35.48 37.17
CA GLY A 255 -37.08 -36.86 36.82
C GLY A 255 -36.19 -37.95 37.43
N TYR A 256 -35.11 -37.58 38.12
CA TYR A 256 -34.37 -38.44 39.05
C TYR A 256 -35.10 -38.48 40.41
N TRP A 257 -34.48 -38.97 41.49
CA TRP A 257 -35.18 -39.13 42.77
C TRP A 257 -34.37 -38.70 44.00
N ASP A 258 -35.04 -37.95 44.89
CA ASP A 258 -34.61 -37.55 46.23
C ASP A 258 -34.09 -38.77 47.01
N HIS A 259 -32.81 -38.80 47.39
CA HIS A 259 -32.39 -39.71 48.45
C HIS A 259 -32.69 -39.09 49.82
N THR A 260 -33.45 -39.79 50.67
CA THR A 260 -33.68 -39.38 52.07
C THR A 260 -33.06 -40.32 53.08
N ASP A 261 -32.70 -39.79 54.25
CA ASP A 261 -32.39 -40.61 55.43
C ASP A 261 -33.64 -41.32 56.01
N SER A 262 -33.45 -42.10 57.08
CA SER A 262 -34.53 -42.80 57.78
C SER A 262 -35.50 -41.87 58.56
N GLN A 263 -35.28 -40.56 58.52
CA GLN A 263 -36.07 -39.52 59.17
C GLN A 263 -36.79 -38.62 58.14
N GLY A 264 -36.48 -38.78 56.85
CA GLY A 264 -37.05 -38.00 55.74
C GLY A 264 -36.26 -36.75 55.35
N ASN A 265 -35.04 -36.55 55.87
CA ASN A 265 -34.17 -35.45 55.47
C ASN A 265 -33.50 -35.77 54.13
N LEU A 266 -33.33 -34.76 53.26
CA LEU A 266 -32.56 -34.89 52.02
C LEU A 266 -31.09 -35.19 52.28
N LEU A 267 -30.54 -36.13 51.52
CA LEU A 267 -29.11 -36.34 51.36
C LEU A 267 -28.67 -35.83 49.99
N SER A 268 -27.46 -35.29 49.89
CA SER A 268 -26.86 -34.78 48.65
C SER A 268 -25.36 -35.08 48.63
N ALA A 269 -24.68 -34.86 47.50
CA ALA A 269 -23.24 -35.10 47.37
C ALA A 269 -22.42 -34.47 48.51
N ALA A 270 -22.77 -33.25 48.93
CA ALA A 270 -22.07 -32.50 49.96
C ALA A 270 -22.27 -33.03 51.41
N ASN A 271 -23.25 -33.89 51.66
CA ASN A 271 -23.50 -34.49 52.98
C ASN A 271 -23.41 -36.03 53.01
N TRP A 272 -23.19 -36.67 51.87
CA TRP A 272 -23.02 -38.12 51.79
C TRP A 272 -21.68 -38.58 52.39
N ASN A 273 -21.76 -39.41 53.42
CA ASN A 273 -20.60 -40.15 53.94
C ASN A 273 -20.65 -41.61 53.43
N PRO A 274 -19.76 -42.03 52.52
CA PRO A 274 -19.75 -43.40 52.00
C PRO A 274 -19.54 -44.48 53.06
N ASN A 275 -18.87 -44.14 54.16
CA ASN A 275 -18.56 -45.08 55.24
C ASN A 275 -19.79 -45.43 56.10
N THR A 276 -20.86 -44.64 56.05
CA THR A 276 -22.10 -44.88 56.82
C THR A 276 -23.29 -45.21 55.94
N HIS A 277 -23.28 -44.83 54.67
CA HIS A 277 -24.41 -45.04 53.75
C HIS A 277 -24.10 -45.97 52.55
N GLY A 278 -22.82 -46.24 52.27
CA GLY A 278 -22.37 -47.05 51.13
C GLY A 278 -22.05 -46.21 49.89
N ALA A 279 -22.04 -46.84 48.72
CA ALA A 279 -21.95 -46.12 47.45
C ALA A 279 -23.24 -45.33 47.18
N TRP A 280 -23.13 -44.16 46.54
CA TRP A 280 -24.29 -43.36 46.15
C TRP A 280 -25.24 -44.21 45.26
N PRO A 281 -26.56 -44.25 45.52
CA PRO A 281 -27.46 -45.11 44.75
C PRO A 281 -27.54 -44.71 43.27
N VAL A 282 -27.40 -45.70 42.39
CA VAL A 282 -27.39 -45.48 40.94
C VAL A 282 -28.70 -44.83 40.49
N GLY A 283 -28.60 -43.61 39.94
CA GLY A 283 -29.73 -42.82 39.47
C GLY A 283 -30.54 -42.13 40.56
N ALA A 284 -30.00 -41.95 41.77
CA ALA A 284 -30.47 -40.92 42.71
C ALA A 284 -29.72 -39.61 42.42
N ASP A 285 -30.38 -38.47 42.63
CA ASP A 285 -29.85 -37.15 42.27
C ASP A 285 -28.81 -36.61 43.28
N LEU A 286 -27.72 -36.01 42.77
CA LEU A 286 -26.65 -35.39 43.55
C LEU A 286 -26.99 -33.97 44.05
N PHE A 287 -27.90 -33.24 43.39
CA PHE A 287 -28.23 -31.83 43.63
C PHE A 287 -29.74 -31.57 43.94
N PRO A 288 -30.36 -32.19 44.98
CA PRO A 288 -31.82 -32.31 45.19
C PRO A 288 -32.56 -31.05 45.65
N THR A 289 -32.24 -29.94 44.99
CA THR A 289 -32.81 -28.59 45.10
C THR A 289 -32.62 -27.75 43.83
N ASP A 290 -31.92 -28.23 42.79
CA ASP A 290 -31.69 -27.52 41.53
C ASP A 290 -31.95 -28.45 40.32
N ALA A 291 -33.17 -28.38 39.77
CA ALA A 291 -33.68 -29.19 38.66
C ALA A 291 -32.92 -29.10 37.30
N LYS A 292 -31.74 -28.48 37.30
CA LYS A 292 -30.85 -28.36 36.15
C LYS A 292 -29.60 -29.23 36.26
N GLU A 293 -29.25 -29.68 37.46
CA GLU A 293 -28.05 -30.50 37.70
C GLU A 293 -28.42 -31.80 38.40
N TYR A 294 -27.80 -32.89 37.96
CA TYR A 294 -28.07 -34.24 38.46
C TYR A 294 -26.84 -35.15 38.46
N ALA A 295 -25.73 -34.68 37.91
CA ALA A 295 -24.48 -35.40 37.73
C ALA A 295 -23.28 -34.43 37.86
N ASP A 296 -22.17 -34.98 38.33
CA ASP A 296 -20.85 -34.35 38.55
C ASP A 296 -19.86 -35.46 38.17
N THR A 297 -19.46 -35.49 36.89
CA THR A 297 -18.82 -36.66 36.26
C THR A 297 -17.34 -36.81 36.60
N ASP A 298 -16.62 -35.71 36.87
CA ASP A 298 -15.19 -35.71 37.24
C ASP A 298 -14.89 -35.30 38.70
N GLY A 299 -15.83 -34.66 39.40
CA GLY A 299 -15.73 -34.32 40.83
C GLY A 299 -15.31 -32.88 41.15
N ASP A 300 -15.23 -31.98 40.16
CA ASP A 300 -14.88 -30.57 40.38
C ASP A 300 -15.95 -29.81 41.23
N LYS A 301 -17.22 -30.29 41.23
CA LYS A 301 -18.44 -29.76 41.89
C LYS A 301 -19.20 -28.64 41.16
N VAL A 302 -18.87 -28.34 39.91
CA VAL A 302 -19.83 -27.84 38.91
C VAL A 302 -20.68 -29.05 38.46
N GLY A 303 -21.89 -28.80 37.95
CA GLY A 303 -22.74 -29.87 37.44
C GLY A 303 -22.57 -30.06 35.94
N ASP A 304 -22.74 -31.30 35.46
CA ASP A 304 -22.54 -31.72 34.06
C ASP A 304 -23.31 -30.89 33.01
N ASN A 305 -24.29 -30.07 33.40
CA ASN A 305 -25.11 -29.25 32.49
C ASN A 305 -24.76 -27.75 32.51
N SER A 306 -23.96 -27.29 33.46
CA SER A 306 -23.41 -25.92 33.54
C SER A 306 -21.89 -25.86 33.32
N ASP A 307 -21.21 -26.99 33.41
CA ASP A 307 -19.81 -27.15 33.03
C ASP A 307 -19.64 -27.18 31.49
N ALA A 308 -18.62 -26.46 31.00
CA ALA A 308 -18.20 -26.46 29.61
C ALA A 308 -17.34 -27.70 29.23
N PHE A 309 -16.65 -28.32 30.20
CA PHE A 309 -15.78 -29.48 30.01
C PHE A 309 -16.04 -30.61 31.05
N PRO A 310 -17.23 -31.27 31.08
CA PRO A 310 -17.68 -32.21 32.15
C PRO A 310 -16.91 -33.54 32.33
N ASN A 311 -15.65 -33.59 31.91
CA ASN A 311 -14.74 -34.74 31.99
C ASN A 311 -13.29 -34.30 32.32
N ASP A 312 -13.03 -33.02 32.59
CA ASP A 312 -11.72 -32.46 32.92
C ASP A 312 -11.81 -31.42 34.05
N ALA A 313 -11.76 -31.90 35.30
CA ALA A 313 -11.80 -31.12 36.55
C ALA A 313 -10.69 -30.05 36.75
N ALA A 314 -9.97 -29.67 35.69
CA ALA A 314 -9.09 -28.51 35.61
C ALA A 314 -9.73 -27.31 34.88
N GLU A 315 -10.77 -27.53 34.06
CA GLU A 315 -11.46 -26.51 33.27
C GLU A 315 -12.97 -26.63 33.47
N SER A 316 -13.66 -25.54 33.82
CA SER A 316 -15.13 -25.55 33.91
C SER A 316 -15.81 -24.33 33.27
N LYS A 317 -15.08 -23.63 32.39
CA LYS A 317 -15.56 -22.46 31.63
C LYS A 317 -14.84 -22.31 30.31
N ASP A 318 -15.61 -21.84 29.33
CA ASP A 318 -15.20 -21.26 28.06
C ASP A 318 -15.94 -19.92 27.96
N SER A 319 -15.24 -18.82 28.29
CA SER A 319 -15.86 -17.51 28.51
C SER A 319 -16.21 -16.74 27.23
N ASP A 320 -15.76 -17.18 26.05
CA ASP A 320 -16.10 -16.56 24.76
C ASP A 320 -16.66 -17.52 23.68
N GLY A 321 -16.51 -18.84 23.87
CA GLY A 321 -17.19 -19.89 23.11
C GLY A 321 -16.36 -20.51 21.99
N ASP A 322 -15.02 -20.50 22.07
CA ASP A 322 -14.15 -21.06 21.02
C ASP A 322 -13.75 -22.54 21.21
N GLY A 323 -13.97 -23.10 22.40
CA GLY A 323 -13.68 -24.49 22.75
C GLY A 323 -12.35 -24.72 23.49
N VAL A 324 -11.62 -23.67 23.89
CA VAL A 324 -10.52 -23.75 24.86
C VAL A 324 -11.00 -23.30 26.24
N GLY A 325 -10.48 -23.91 27.31
CA GLY A 325 -10.88 -23.57 28.68
C GLY A 325 -10.20 -22.31 29.22
N ASP A 326 -10.90 -21.57 30.08
CA ASP A 326 -10.47 -20.31 30.70
C ASP A 326 -9.08 -20.36 31.38
N ASN A 327 -8.59 -21.54 31.80
CA ASN A 327 -7.26 -21.68 32.44
C ASN A 327 -6.16 -22.16 31.46
N ALA A 328 -6.53 -22.62 30.27
CA ALA A 328 -5.63 -23.08 29.21
C ALA A 328 -5.42 -22.03 28.10
N ASP A 329 -6.37 -21.11 27.93
CA ASP A 329 -6.30 -20.03 26.95
C ASP A 329 -5.50 -18.81 27.47
N ALA A 330 -4.82 -18.13 26.53
CA ALA A 330 -4.09 -16.89 26.74
C ALA A 330 -4.99 -15.63 26.70
N PHE A 331 -6.15 -15.66 26.02
CA PHE A 331 -7.04 -14.49 25.91
C PHE A 331 -8.55 -14.79 26.12
N PRO A 332 -9.02 -15.24 27.32
CA PRO A 332 -10.34 -15.88 27.54
C PRO A 332 -11.61 -15.00 27.40
N ASN A 333 -11.58 -13.99 26.54
CA ASN A 333 -12.63 -13.02 26.23
C ASN A 333 -12.57 -12.61 24.73
N ASN A 334 -11.84 -13.34 23.88
CA ASN A 334 -11.68 -13.10 22.45
C ASN A 334 -11.61 -14.43 21.67
N PRO A 335 -12.73 -14.89 21.05
CA PRO A 335 -12.88 -16.22 20.44
C PRO A 335 -12.17 -16.36 19.08
N ASN A 336 -11.09 -15.60 18.89
CA ASN A 336 -10.25 -15.58 17.71
C ASN A 336 -8.75 -15.73 18.08
N GLU A 337 -8.37 -15.81 19.36
CA GLU A 337 -6.96 -15.76 19.80
C GLU A 337 -6.68 -16.72 20.96
N GLN A 338 -6.32 -17.97 20.67
CA GLN A 338 -6.16 -19.02 21.69
C GLN A 338 -4.76 -19.03 22.38
N LYS A 339 -3.83 -18.20 21.89
CA LYS A 339 -2.38 -18.34 22.14
C LYS A 339 -1.61 -17.04 21.98
N ASP A 340 -0.58 -16.92 22.79
CA ASP A 340 0.54 -15.98 22.66
C ASP A 340 1.82 -16.83 22.66
N SER A 341 2.26 -17.26 21.48
CA SER A 341 3.31 -18.29 21.34
C SER A 341 4.73 -17.80 21.70
N ASP A 342 4.94 -16.51 21.91
CA ASP A 342 6.23 -15.94 22.35
C ASP A 342 6.19 -15.04 23.60
N GLY A 343 5.00 -14.62 24.07
CA GLY A 343 4.79 -13.88 25.31
C GLY A 343 4.83 -12.35 25.16
N ASP A 344 4.44 -11.83 23.99
CA ASP A 344 4.42 -10.40 23.67
C ASP A 344 3.16 -9.66 24.19
N GLY A 345 2.03 -10.36 24.30
CA GLY A 345 0.72 -9.82 24.64
C GLY A 345 -0.22 -9.58 23.46
N VAL A 346 0.09 -10.11 22.27
CA VAL A 346 -0.77 -10.14 21.07
C VAL A 346 -0.97 -11.60 20.65
N GLY A 347 -2.18 -11.94 20.20
CA GLY A 347 -2.53 -13.33 19.88
C GLY A 347 -2.01 -13.81 18.52
N ASP A 348 -1.72 -15.11 18.44
CA ASP A 348 -1.11 -15.80 17.29
C ASP A 348 -1.84 -15.58 15.94
N ASN A 349 -3.14 -15.27 15.93
CA ASN A 349 -3.92 -15.08 14.71
C ASN A 349 -4.00 -13.59 14.29
N SER A 350 -3.72 -12.66 15.20
CA SER A 350 -3.60 -11.21 14.95
C SER A 350 -2.16 -10.76 14.72
N ASP A 351 -1.19 -11.49 15.26
CA ASP A 351 0.23 -11.23 15.05
C ASP A 351 0.68 -11.68 13.64
N TYR A 352 1.53 -10.86 13.02
CA TYR A 352 2.21 -11.16 11.76
C TYR A 352 3.51 -11.95 11.95
N TYR A 353 4.08 -11.96 13.16
CA TYR A 353 5.30 -12.69 13.52
C TYR A 353 5.16 -13.49 14.85
N PRO A 354 4.22 -14.47 14.97
CA PRO A 354 3.83 -15.12 16.25
C PRO A 354 4.89 -15.95 17.01
N ASN A 355 6.17 -15.78 16.70
CA ASN A 355 7.32 -16.51 17.27
C ASN A 355 8.54 -15.57 17.47
N ASP A 356 8.39 -14.24 17.33
CA ASP A 356 9.41 -13.23 17.67
C ASP A 356 8.78 -12.15 18.57
N PRO A 357 9.06 -12.18 19.90
CA PRO A 357 8.38 -11.35 20.92
C PRO A 357 8.82 -9.88 20.91
N ASN A 358 9.06 -9.33 19.72
CA ASN A 358 9.53 -7.99 19.43
C ASN A 358 8.78 -7.34 18.24
N HIS A 359 7.88 -8.06 17.55
CA HIS A 359 7.37 -7.65 16.23
C HIS A 359 5.85 -7.78 16.00
N SER A 360 5.01 -7.55 17.01
CA SER A 360 3.55 -7.76 16.91
C SER A 360 2.73 -6.81 16.00
N ILE A 361 3.36 -5.98 15.15
CA ILE A 361 2.66 -5.14 14.15
C ILE A 361 3.43 -4.97 12.83
N ILE A 362 2.68 -4.78 11.74
CA ILE A 362 3.19 -4.13 10.52
C ILE A 362 3.49 -2.66 10.85
N ARG A 363 4.77 -2.26 10.79
CA ARG A 363 5.16 -0.84 10.91
C ARG A 363 4.54 -0.04 9.76
N THR A 364 3.97 1.14 10.04
CA THR A 364 3.40 2.00 8.99
C THR A 364 4.47 2.83 8.28
N LEU A 365 5.46 3.33 9.03
CA LEU A 365 6.61 4.06 8.52
C LEU A 365 7.89 3.38 9.00
N VAL A 366 8.86 3.26 8.09
CA VAL A 366 10.23 2.83 8.38
C VAL A 366 11.24 3.87 7.90
N ILE A 367 12.41 3.92 8.51
CA ILE A 367 13.60 4.56 7.97
C ILE A 367 14.17 3.56 6.97
N ASN A 368 14.35 3.93 5.71
CA ASN A 368 14.82 2.99 4.66
C ASN A 368 16.30 3.20 4.30
N GLU A 369 16.75 4.45 4.22
CA GLU A 369 18.09 4.81 3.78
C GLU A 369 18.57 6.08 4.50
N LEU A 370 19.88 6.25 4.74
CA LEU A 370 20.45 7.50 5.26
C LEU A 370 21.87 7.76 4.75
N SER A 371 22.23 9.05 4.65
CA SER A 371 23.50 9.48 4.05
C SER A 371 24.73 9.09 4.87
N THR A 372 25.86 8.83 4.19
CA THR A 372 27.18 8.89 4.83
C THR A 372 27.66 10.35 4.99
N SER A 373 28.93 10.55 5.35
CA SER A 373 29.51 11.86 5.68
C SER A 373 31.02 11.88 5.47
N GLN A 374 31.59 12.89 4.82
CA GLN A 374 33.04 13.08 4.73
C GLN A 374 33.54 14.13 5.73
N TYR A 375 32.85 15.27 5.81
CA TYR A 375 33.15 16.42 6.65
C TYR A 375 32.07 16.70 7.71
N THR A 376 32.37 17.62 8.63
CA THR A 376 31.55 18.00 9.79
C THR A 376 30.43 18.99 9.46
N ASP A 377 30.50 19.58 8.28
CA ASP A 377 29.69 20.66 7.73
C ASP A 377 28.89 20.18 6.50
N ASP A 378 29.27 19.05 5.90
CA ASP A 378 28.41 18.26 5.01
C ASP A 378 27.01 18.11 5.64
N ARG A 379 25.98 18.24 4.80
CA ARG A 379 24.58 18.05 5.19
C ARG A 379 24.20 16.56 5.22
N ARG A 380 23.00 16.27 5.70
CA ARG A 380 22.51 14.90 5.91
C ARG A 380 21.12 14.76 5.33
N TRP A 381 20.83 13.60 4.77
CA TRP A 381 19.49 13.19 4.38
C TRP A 381 19.15 11.83 4.99
N ILE A 382 17.84 11.63 5.20
CA ILE A 382 17.24 10.43 5.78
C ILE A 382 16.03 10.13 4.91
N GLU A 383 15.98 8.96 4.31
CA GLU A 383 14.80 8.50 3.61
C GLU A 383 13.89 7.71 4.54
N ILE A 384 12.59 7.99 4.46
CA ILE A 384 11.54 7.21 5.09
C ILE A 384 10.59 6.63 4.03
N TYR A 385 10.07 5.44 4.29
CA TYR A 385 9.15 4.73 3.40
C TYR A 385 7.86 4.35 4.14
N ASN A 386 6.72 4.44 3.46
CA ASN A 386 5.42 4.05 4.00
C ASN A 386 5.09 2.60 3.59
N THR A 387 5.49 1.65 4.44
CA THR A 387 5.14 0.22 4.38
C THR A 387 3.65 -0.05 4.59
N GLY A 388 2.87 0.92 5.09
CA GLY A 388 1.45 0.79 5.37
C GLY A 388 0.55 0.81 4.13
N SER A 389 -0.61 0.16 4.24
CA SER A 389 -1.67 0.16 3.21
C SER A 389 -2.55 1.43 3.20
N LYS A 390 -2.13 2.50 3.89
CA LYS A 390 -2.87 3.76 4.06
C LYS A 390 -1.93 4.96 4.06
N ASP A 391 -2.42 6.07 3.53
CA ASP A 391 -1.77 7.38 3.66
C ASP A 391 -1.69 7.79 5.15
N VAL A 392 -0.57 8.40 5.55
CA VAL A 392 -0.33 8.93 6.91
C VAL A 392 -0.15 10.45 6.88
N VAL A 393 -0.23 11.12 8.02
CA VAL A 393 0.15 12.53 8.15
C VAL A 393 1.49 12.62 8.87
N LEU A 394 2.48 13.27 8.25
CA LEU A 394 3.85 13.30 8.78
C LEU A 394 3.96 13.97 10.16
N SER A 395 3.12 14.96 10.46
CA SER A 395 3.06 15.64 11.77
C SER A 395 2.61 14.74 12.93
N ASP A 396 2.07 13.55 12.65
CA ASP A 396 1.77 12.54 13.68
C ASP A 396 3.07 11.84 14.16
N TYR A 397 4.19 12.12 13.49
CA TYR A 397 5.54 11.63 13.77
C TYR A 397 6.52 12.78 14.01
N SER A 398 7.61 12.46 14.68
CA SER A 398 8.76 13.33 14.91
C SER A 398 10.05 12.54 14.72
N LEU A 399 11.10 13.22 14.28
CA LEU A 399 12.41 12.61 14.04
C LEU A 399 13.34 12.90 15.22
N ARG A 400 14.03 11.90 15.76
CA ARG A 400 15.06 12.08 16.79
C ARG A 400 16.42 11.60 16.29
N SER A 401 17.44 12.43 16.39
CA SER A 401 18.82 12.11 15.96
C SER A 401 19.84 12.96 16.73
N GLY A 402 21.15 12.74 16.51
CA GLY A 402 22.14 13.78 16.79
C GLY A 402 21.88 15.05 15.98
N ALA A 403 22.39 16.21 16.41
CA ALA A 403 22.15 17.48 15.73
C ALA A 403 23.34 18.45 15.77
N ARG A 404 23.45 19.33 14.76
CA ARG A 404 24.42 20.43 14.68
C ARG A 404 23.68 21.76 14.60
N THR A 405 24.16 22.79 15.30
CA THR A 405 23.63 24.16 15.22
C THR A 405 24.29 24.96 14.08
N SER A 406 23.66 26.06 13.68
CA SER A 406 24.28 27.10 12.83
C SER A 406 25.50 27.81 13.45
N SER A 407 25.89 27.45 14.67
CA SER A 407 27.14 27.88 15.33
C SER A 407 28.17 26.74 15.43
N GLY A 408 27.99 25.67 14.63
CA GLY A 408 28.85 24.49 14.60
C GLY A 408 28.82 23.62 15.87
N SER A 409 27.91 23.89 16.81
CA SER A 409 27.83 23.17 18.09
C SER A 409 27.03 21.88 17.91
N VAL A 410 27.53 20.77 18.45
CA VAL A 410 26.91 19.44 18.29
C VAL A 410 26.16 19.03 19.56
N LEU A 411 24.91 18.59 19.40
CA LEU A 411 24.09 17.93 20.41
C LEU A 411 24.08 16.42 20.18
N SER A 412 24.13 15.65 21.27
CA SER A 412 24.04 14.19 21.23
C SER A 412 22.65 13.67 20.87
N SER A 413 21.60 14.46 21.08
CA SER A 413 20.22 14.16 20.67
C SER A 413 19.42 15.46 20.52
N HIS A 414 18.52 15.51 19.54
CA HIS A 414 17.53 16.57 19.30
C HIS A 414 16.28 15.96 18.63
N THR A 415 15.12 16.59 18.80
CA THR A 415 13.86 16.16 18.16
C THR A 415 13.39 17.21 17.16
N PHE A 416 13.19 16.80 15.91
CA PHE A 416 12.69 17.62 14.81
C PHE A 416 11.20 17.31 14.57
N THR A 417 10.37 18.34 14.55
CA THR A 417 8.96 18.24 14.19
C THR A 417 8.80 18.11 12.67
N LEU A 418 8.00 17.14 12.22
CA LEU A 418 7.68 16.97 10.80
C LEU A 418 6.45 17.80 10.40
N PRO A 419 6.32 18.23 9.12
CA PRO A 419 5.24 19.10 8.67
C PRO A 419 3.88 18.38 8.59
N GLN A 420 2.79 19.14 8.59
CA GLN A 420 1.44 18.62 8.36
C GLN A 420 1.21 18.33 6.86
N GLN A 421 1.87 17.29 6.35
CA GLN A 421 1.80 16.83 4.97
C GLN A 421 1.35 15.36 4.92
N THR A 422 0.46 15.04 3.99
CA THR A 422 0.03 13.66 3.73
C THR A 422 1.12 12.92 2.96
N PHE A 423 1.53 11.77 3.48
CA PHE A 423 2.54 10.89 2.89
C PHE A 423 1.89 9.54 2.56
N LYS A 424 1.94 9.15 1.29
CA LYS A 424 1.05 8.10 0.74
C LYS A 424 1.50 6.69 1.05
N ALA A 425 0.54 5.76 1.04
CA ALA A 425 0.82 4.32 1.06
C ALA A 425 1.82 3.94 -0.04
N GLY A 426 2.89 3.20 0.28
CA GLY A 426 3.91 2.77 -0.67
C GLY A 426 4.76 3.90 -1.29
N ALA A 427 4.76 5.10 -0.69
CA ALA A 427 5.60 6.21 -1.14
C ALA A 427 6.91 6.30 -0.34
N TYR A 428 7.90 6.98 -0.94
CA TYR A 428 9.22 7.30 -0.40
C TYR A 428 9.33 8.80 -0.16
N LEU A 429 10.09 9.22 0.85
CA LEU A 429 10.26 10.63 1.22
C LEU A 429 11.66 10.91 1.80
N LEU A 430 12.35 11.88 1.22
CA LEU A 430 13.66 12.34 1.67
C LEU A 430 13.52 13.50 2.68
N LEU A 431 13.95 13.28 3.92
CA LEU A 431 14.08 14.29 4.95
C LEU A 431 15.51 14.86 4.92
N GLN A 432 15.69 16.06 4.37
CA GLN A 432 17.01 16.70 4.17
C GLN A 432 17.31 17.79 5.19
N ALA A 433 18.57 17.92 5.59
CA ALA A 433 19.06 18.99 6.45
C ALA A 433 19.04 20.36 5.73
N ARG A 434 18.35 21.36 6.32
CA ARG A 434 18.39 22.74 5.82
C ARG A 434 19.80 23.32 5.85
N ASP A 435 20.20 24.07 4.82
CA ASP A 435 21.33 24.98 4.96
C ASP A 435 21.00 26.12 5.95
N VAL A 436 21.80 26.22 7.00
CA VAL A 436 21.72 27.26 8.04
C VAL A 436 22.93 28.19 8.07
N GLU A 437 23.88 28.02 7.15
CA GLU A 437 25.12 28.79 7.01
C GLU A 437 25.13 29.64 5.73
N ASN A 438 24.59 29.14 4.61
CA ASN A 438 24.38 29.92 3.38
C ASN A 438 22.94 30.47 3.31
N ALA A 439 22.81 31.80 3.33
CA ALA A 439 21.51 32.48 3.20
C ALA A 439 20.91 32.42 1.79
N TYR A 440 21.68 31.97 0.78
CA TYR A 440 21.27 31.91 -0.63
C TYR A 440 20.95 30.49 -1.12
N ALA A 441 21.19 29.46 -0.30
CA ALA A 441 20.82 28.08 -0.63
C ALA A 441 19.30 27.93 -0.63
N GLU A 442 18.76 27.37 -1.72
CA GLU A 442 17.33 27.11 -1.87
C GLU A 442 16.87 26.01 -0.90
N THR A 443 15.82 26.30 -0.14
CA THR A 443 15.34 25.44 0.95
C THR A 443 13.83 25.22 0.83
N GLY A 444 13.43 24.64 -0.30
CA GLY A 444 12.05 24.25 -0.60
C GLY A 444 11.62 22.95 0.08
N SER A 445 10.39 22.54 -0.15
CA SER A 445 9.89 21.19 0.17
C SER A 445 8.78 20.83 -0.82
N SER A 446 8.68 19.56 -1.18
CA SER A 446 7.77 19.04 -2.20
C SER A 446 7.10 17.73 -1.73
N SER A 447 6.45 17.02 -2.65
CA SER A 447 5.83 15.71 -2.38
C SER A 447 6.83 14.63 -1.94
N GLN A 448 8.07 14.68 -2.46
CA GLN A 448 9.14 13.70 -2.19
C GLN A 448 10.24 14.21 -1.26
N VAL A 449 10.37 15.51 -1.02
CA VAL A 449 11.50 16.09 -0.25
C VAL A 449 11.02 17.07 0.81
N ILE A 450 11.38 16.85 2.07
CA ILE A 450 11.13 17.77 3.20
C ILE A 450 12.43 18.36 3.71
N THR A 451 12.54 19.69 3.72
CA THR A 451 13.64 20.39 4.38
C THR A 451 13.38 20.53 5.88
N LEU A 452 14.17 19.85 6.72
CA LEU A 452 14.04 19.87 8.17
C LEU A 452 14.60 21.15 8.80
N THR A 453 13.77 21.82 9.62
CA THR A 453 14.16 23.03 10.36
C THR A 453 13.68 22.99 11.80
N ALA A 454 14.59 23.01 12.78
CA ALA A 454 14.24 23.13 14.19
C ALA A 454 15.16 24.14 14.90
N ASN A 455 14.72 25.39 15.06
CA ASN A 455 15.43 26.43 15.84
C ASN A 455 16.95 26.53 15.52
N SER A 456 17.31 26.60 14.23
CA SER A 456 18.70 26.60 13.74
C SER A 456 19.54 25.33 14.03
N HIS A 457 18.88 24.19 14.27
CA HIS A 457 19.48 22.86 14.33
C HIS A 457 19.17 22.08 13.04
N VAL A 458 20.10 21.19 12.67
CA VAL A 458 19.97 20.21 11.58
C VAL A 458 20.38 18.80 12.06
N PRO A 459 19.86 17.72 11.46
CA PRO A 459 20.31 16.35 11.77
C PRO A 459 21.81 16.19 11.55
N TYR A 460 22.48 15.44 12.44
CA TYR A 460 23.93 15.28 12.41
C TYR A 460 24.40 13.94 12.96
N TRP A 461 25.31 13.32 12.20
CA TRP A 461 26.14 12.19 12.60
C TRP A 461 27.47 12.26 11.84
N THR A 462 28.36 11.31 12.15
CA THR A 462 29.63 11.10 11.44
C THR A 462 29.76 9.61 11.07
N ASP A 463 30.92 8.96 11.30
CA ASP A 463 31.04 7.49 11.26
C ASP A 463 30.23 6.77 12.36
N SER A 464 29.52 7.53 13.20
CA SER A 464 28.63 7.03 14.23
C SER A 464 27.49 8.02 14.50
N GLY A 465 26.32 7.47 14.85
CA GLY A 465 25.07 8.20 15.06
C GLY A 465 23.90 7.27 15.36
N PHE A 466 22.70 7.85 15.43
CA PHE A 466 21.42 7.17 15.45
C PHE A 466 20.36 8.04 14.77
N VAL A 467 19.30 7.41 14.27
CA VAL A 467 18.10 8.06 13.72
C VAL A 467 16.87 7.29 14.20
N GLU A 468 15.80 8.00 14.53
CA GLU A 468 14.58 7.43 15.09
C GLU A 468 13.34 8.19 14.62
N LEU A 469 12.28 7.46 14.27
CA LEU A 469 10.93 7.98 14.11
C LEU A 469 10.14 7.72 15.40
N VAL A 470 9.51 8.75 15.95
CA VAL A 470 8.71 8.68 17.19
C VAL A 470 7.31 9.21 16.92
N GLN A 471 6.28 8.40 17.19
CA GLN A 471 4.88 8.82 17.12
C GLN A 471 4.59 9.90 18.18
N VAL A 472 4.06 11.04 17.75
CA VAL A 472 3.82 12.21 18.62
C VAL A 472 2.74 11.91 19.66
N ALA A 473 1.66 11.23 19.28
CA ALA A 473 0.52 10.96 20.17
C ALA A 473 0.82 9.91 21.25
N SER A 474 1.60 8.87 20.92
CA SER A 474 1.91 7.75 21.82
C SER A 474 3.26 7.86 22.53
N GLN A 475 4.15 8.74 22.03
CA GLN A 475 5.57 8.82 22.40
C GLN A 475 6.33 7.49 22.22
N LYS A 476 5.80 6.56 21.41
CA LYS A 476 6.46 5.30 21.06
C LYS A 476 7.36 5.46 19.83
N THR A 477 8.44 4.69 19.79
CA THR A 477 9.28 4.54 18.61
C THR A 477 8.49 3.82 17.51
N ALA A 478 8.45 4.39 16.31
CA ALA A 478 7.90 3.77 15.11
C ALA A 478 8.97 2.95 14.37
N ASP A 479 10.18 3.52 14.24
CA ASP A 479 11.37 2.82 13.75
C ASP A 479 12.66 3.49 14.29
N PHE A 480 13.78 2.76 14.34
CA PHE A 480 15.06 3.21 14.91
C PHE A 480 16.26 2.49 14.28
N VAL A 481 17.35 3.24 14.07
CA VAL A 481 18.65 2.71 13.60
C VAL A 481 19.81 3.35 14.36
N ARG A 482 20.83 2.56 14.73
CA ARG A 482 22.09 3.02 15.34
C ARG A 482 23.34 2.41 14.73
N PHE A 483 24.39 3.22 14.58
CA PHE A 483 25.60 2.84 13.85
C PHE A 483 26.90 3.38 14.49
N GLY A 484 27.99 2.66 14.28
CA GLY A 484 29.30 2.95 14.85
C GLY A 484 29.34 2.76 16.37
N ALA A 485 29.97 3.69 17.11
CA ALA A 485 30.11 3.64 18.57
C ALA A 485 29.00 4.40 19.32
N ASN A 486 27.76 4.39 18.81
CA ASN A 486 26.63 5.09 19.42
C ASN A 486 25.81 4.16 20.32
N TYR A 487 25.51 4.62 21.54
CA TYR A 487 24.79 3.85 22.57
C TYR A 487 23.46 4.49 22.98
N THR A 488 22.91 5.42 22.20
CA THR A 488 21.55 5.92 22.41
C THR A 488 20.56 4.76 22.32
N SER A 489 19.64 4.68 23.29
CA SER A 489 18.52 3.73 23.24
C SER A 489 17.31 4.38 22.56
N PRO A 490 16.52 3.61 21.78
CA PRO A 490 15.20 4.06 21.31
C PRO A 490 14.30 4.47 22.48
N THR A 491 13.28 5.28 22.19
CA THR A 491 12.29 5.73 23.17
C THR A 491 11.43 4.57 23.68
N SER A 492 11.22 3.53 22.87
CA SER A 492 10.59 2.26 23.25
C SER A 492 11.60 1.12 23.31
N SER A 493 11.65 0.40 24.43
CA SER A 493 12.78 -0.48 24.77
C SER A 493 12.91 -1.79 23.96
N LYS A 494 11.86 -2.24 23.26
CA LYS A 494 11.95 -3.37 22.30
C LYS A 494 12.43 -2.94 20.90
N SER A 495 12.37 -1.65 20.56
CA SER A 495 12.61 -1.12 19.19
C SER A 495 14.09 -1.06 18.76
N TRP A 496 14.97 -1.80 19.44
CA TRP A 496 16.26 -2.24 18.93
C TRP A 496 16.74 -3.40 19.80
N THR A 497 17.02 -4.55 19.20
CA THR A 497 17.40 -5.77 19.92
C THR A 497 18.92 -5.99 19.88
N GLY A 498 19.46 -6.58 20.95
CA GLY A 498 20.90 -6.89 21.05
C GLY A 498 21.82 -5.70 21.38
N THR A 499 23.10 -6.03 21.58
CA THR A 499 24.19 -5.08 21.89
C THR A 499 25.00 -4.66 20.67
N SER A 500 24.76 -5.28 19.50
CA SER A 500 25.36 -4.87 18.24
C SER A 500 24.96 -3.45 17.87
N THR A 501 25.91 -2.73 17.27
CA THR A 501 25.69 -1.59 16.42
C THR A 501 26.10 -2.00 15.01
N ILE A 502 25.52 -1.35 14.01
CA ILE A 502 26.03 -1.46 12.63
C ILE A 502 27.48 -0.94 12.60
N GLU A 503 28.31 -1.47 11.71
CA GLU A 503 29.69 -1.00 11.53
C GLU A 503 29.74 0.53 11.28
N ARG A 504 30.89 1.13 11.60
CA ARG A 504 31.13 2.57 11.42
C ARG A 504 30.89 2.97 9.97
N LEU A 505 30.05 4.00 9.75
CA LEU A 505 29.80 4.51 8.41
C LEU A 505 31.10 5.04 7.79
N PRO A 506 31.35 4.79 6.49
CA PRO A 506 32.57 5.26 5.83
C PRO A 506 32.59 6.79 5.79
N ARG A 507 33.76 7.37 6.02
CA ARG A 507 33.95 8.83 5.96
C ARG A 507 34.14 9.35 4.54
N THR A 508 33.15 9.08 3.69
CA THR A 508 33.06 9.47 2.28
C THR A 508 31.64 9.97 1.98
N LEU A 509 31.48 10.83 0.97
CA LEU A 509 30.16 11.19 0.45
C LEU A 509 29.60 10.11 -0.48
N GLY A 510 28.36 10.32 -0.96
CA GLY A 510 27.62 9.49 -1.94
C GLY A 510 27.78 7.98 -1.76
N LYS A 511 27.67 7.57 -0.50
CA LYS A 511 27.30 6.24 -0.05
C LYS A 511 26.17 6.41 0.96
N SER A 512 25.55 5.31 1.34
CA SER A 512 24.43 5.31 2.28
C SER A 512 24.44 4.07 3.14
N LEU A 513 23.70 4.16 4.24
CA LEU A 513 23.28 3.01 5.03
C LEU A 513 21.82 2.72 4.65
N ALA A 514 21.55 1.51 4.14
CA ALA A 514 20.30 1.14 3.49
C ALA A 514 19.75 -0.19 4.02
N ARG A 515 18.43 -0.34 4.09
CA ARG A 515 17.76 -1.65 4.25
C ARG A 515 17.78 -2.45 2.96
N ALA A 516 17.38 -3.72 3.01
CA ALA A 516 17.09 -4.51 1.81
C ALA A 516 15.84 -4.01 1.06
N GLU A 517 15.74 -4.27 -0.25
CA GLU A 517 14.65 -3.81 -1.15
C GLU A 517 13.23 -4.15 -0.66
N ASN A 518 13.09 -5.21 0.14
CA ASN A 518 11.82 -5.66 0.71
C ASN A 518 11.43 -4.94 2.02
N HIS A 519 12.22 -3.97 2.49
CA HIS A 519 12.02 -3.23 3.75
C HIS A 519 11.94 -4.11 5.00
N SER A 520 12.63 -5.27 5.01
CA SER A 520 12.65 -6.14 6.19
C SER A 520 13.27 -5.46 7.40
N ASP A 521 12.62 -5.60 8.56
CA ASP A 521 12.95 -4.83 9.76
C ASP A 521 12.74 -5.64 11.05
N THR A 522 13.78 -6.36 11.44
CA THR A 522 13.81 -7.22 12.62
C THR A 522 14.40 -6.53 13.87
N ASN A 523 14.45 -5.18 13.90
CA ASN A 523 15.02 -4.38 14.99
C ASN A 523 16.51 -4.71 15.27
N LYS A 524 17.32 -4.97 14.23
CA LYS A 524 18.69 -5.51 14.35
C LYS A 524 19.69 -4.77 13.46
N ALA A 525 20.99 -4.96 13.73
CA ALA A 525 22.05 -4.42 12.88
C ALA A 525 22.10 -5.10 11.51
N GLU A 526 21.67 -6.36 11.47
CA GLU A 526 21.63 -7.24 10.31
C GLU A 526 20.56 -6.87 9.26
N ASP A 527 19.61 -5.99 9.60
CA ASP A 527 18.61 -5.46 8.64
C ASP A 527 19.21 -4.43 7.66
N TRP A 528 20.46 -4.00 7.88
CA TRP A 528 21.08 -2.83 7.26
C TRP A 528 22.46 -3.14 6.65
N ALA A 529 22.75 -2.53 5.49
CA ALA A 529 24.04 -2.61 4.81
C ALA A 529 24.55 -1.22 4.39
N VAL A 530 25.87 -1.04 4.35
CA VAL A 530 26.49 0.15 3.72
C VAL A 530 26.64 -0.14 2.23
N ILE A 531 25.91 0.59 1.39
CA ILE A 531 25.88 0.36 -0.06
C ILE A 531 26.77 1.36 -0.80
N ALA A 532 27.19 1.00 -2.02
CA ALA A 532 28.12 1.80 -2.81
C ALA A 532 27.45 2.91 -3.62
N PHE A 533 26.18 2.72 -4.00
CA PHE A 533 25.37 3.64 -4.81
C PHE A 533 24.03 3.85 -4.09
N PRO A 534 23.73 5.07 -3.58
CA PRO A 534 22.47 5.37 -2.91
C PRO A 534 21.24 5.29 -3.83
N THR A 535 20.05 5.09 -3.28
CA THR A 535 18.79 4.94 -4.05
C THR A 535 17.65 5.89 -3.60
N PRO A 536 17.92 7.19 -3.43
CA PRO A 536 17.02 8.14 -2.76
C PRO A 536 15.70 8.33 -3.52
N GLY A 537 14.58 8.25 -2.82
CA GLY A 537 13.22 8.36 -3.36
C GLY A 537 12.66 7.05 -3.95
N GLY A 538 13.31 5.91 -3.74
CA GLY A 538 12.99 4.68 -4.45
C GLY A 538 13.55 3.39 -3.85
N LYS A 539 13.53 2.32 -4.65
CA LYS A 539 13.90 0.97 -4.21
C LYS A 539 15.41 0.84 -3.97
N ASN A 540 15.76 0.15 -2.88
CA ASN A 540 17.13 -0.27 -2.58
C ASN A 540 17.53 -1.50 -3.43
N ASP A 541 17.45 -1.36 -4.76
CA ASP A 541 17.57 -2.44 -5.75
C ASP A 541 19.03 -2.72 -6.17
N VAL A 542 19.94 -1.75 -6.01
CA VAL A 542 21.37 -1.89 -6.35
C VAL A 542 22.29 -2.19 -5.16
N ASN A 543 21.76 -2.65 -4.02
CA ASN A 543 22.52 -2.89 -2.78
C ASN A 543 23.74 -3.82 -2.94
N ASN A 544 23.67 -4.78 -3.88
CA ASN A 544 24.75 -5.74 -4.14
C ASN A 544 25.77 -5.24 -5.17
N CYS A 545 25.65 -4.00 -5.64
CA CYS A 545 26.43 -3.45 -6.73
C CYS A 545 27.57 -2.58 -6.21
N THR A 546 28.76 -2.75 -6.80
CA THR A 546 30.01 -2.15 -6.31
C THR A 546 30.94 -1.67 -7.43
N THR A 547 30.44 -1.60 -8.66
CA THR A 547 31.22 -1.26 -9.86
C THR A 547 30.42 -0.30 -10.73
N ASP A 548 31.17 0.64 -11.28
CA ASP A 548 30.83 1.64 -12.29
C ASP A 548 32.06 1.65 -13.22
N SER A 549 31.90 1.07 -14.41
CA SER A 549 33.01 0.66 -15.29
C SER A 549 33.49 1.78 -16.22
N ASP A 550 32.59 2.58 -16.76
CA ASP A 550 32.77 3.66 -17.74
C ASP A 550 32.71 5.07 -17.12
N LYS A 551 32.18 5.20 -15.89
CA LYS A 551 32.32 6.34 -14.96
C LYS A 551 31.34 7.49 -15.15
N ASP A 552 30.12 7.16 -15.57
CA ASP A 552 28.98 8.10 -15.55
C ASP A 552 28.21 8.14 -14.21
N ASN A 553 28.54 7.27 -13.24
CA ASN A 553 27.93 7.12 -11.92
C ASN A 553 26.62 6.28 -11.89
N ILE A 554 26.26 5.62 -12.98
CA ILE A 554 25.30 4.49 -12.97
C ILE A 554 26.07 3.20 -12.64
N PRO A 555 25.56 2.32 -11.75
CA PRO A 555 26.22 1.04 -11.49
C PRO A 555 25.97 0.03 -12.62
N ASP A 556 27.01 -0.69 -13.06
CA ASP A 556 26.97 -1.72 -14.13
C ASP A 556 25.74 -2.66 -14.05
N CYS A 557 25.28 -2.94 -12.82
CA CYS A 557 24.19 -3.85 -12.55
C CYS A 557 22.79 -3.33 -12.91
N ALA A 558 22.61 -2.00 -13.00
CA ALA A 558 21.35 -1.34 -13.36
C ALA A 558 21.21 -1.14 -14.88
N GLU A 559 22.32 -1.24 -15.60
CA GLU A 559 22.44 -1.19 -17.05
C GLU A 559 22.18 -2.54 -17.73
N ARG A 560 21.42 -3.43 -17.08
CA ARG A 560 21.13 -4.77 -17.57
C ARG A 560 19.65 -4.89 -17.97
N PRO A 561 19.32 -5.86 -18.84
CA PRO A 561 17.93 -6.28 -19.00
C PRO A 561 17.32 -6.64 -17.63
N ASP A 562 16.08 -6.24 -17.43
CA ASP A 562 15.26 -6.52 -16.24
C ASP A 562 15.78 -5.97 -14.88
N SER A 563 16.81 -5.12 -14.87
CA SER A 563 17.27 -4.38 -13.68
C SER A 563 16.71 -2.96 -13.58
N THR A 564 16.84 -2.35 -12.39
CA THR A 564 16.53 -0.93 -12.14
C THR A 564 17.55 -0.29 -11.19
N TYR A 565 17.55 1.04 -11.14
CA TYR A 565 18.22 1.87 -10.13
C TYR A 565 17.17 2.78 -9.46
N ALA A 566 16.94 2.63 -8.16
CA ALA A 566 15.84 3.30 -7.44
C ALA A 566 14.45 3.02 -8.08
N GLY A 567 14.27 1.87 -8.73
CA GLY A 567 13.09 1.53 -9.52
C GLY A 567 12.98 2.23 -10.90
N MET A 568 14.03 2.92 -11.36
CA MET A 568 14.14 3.49 -12.71
C MET A 568 14.84 2.52 -13.67
N ASN A 569 14.34 2.35 -14.89
CA ASN A 569 14.86 1.35 -15.83
C ASN A 569 15.83 1.98 -16.85
N MET A 570 17.08 2.16 -16.42
CA MET A 570 18.13 2.81 -17.23
C MET A 570 18.40 2.07 -18.55
N TYR A 571 18.35 0.74 -18.54
CA TYR A 571 18.55 -0.08 -19.74
C TYR A 571 17.51 0.17 -20.83
N ASN A 572 16.22 0.31 -20.47
CA ASN A 572 15.17 0.61 -21.44
C ASN A 572 15.24 2.05 -21.96
N TRP A 573 15.82 2.97 -21.20
CA TRP A 573 16.08 4.35 -21.65
C TRP A 573 17.32 4.46 -22.54
N GLY A 574 18.38 3.68 -22.27
CA GLY A 574 19.52 3.57 -23.17
C GLY A 574 20.81 3.00 -22.57
N ALA A 575 20.99 2.97 -21.25
CA ALA A 575 22.27 2.71 -20.57
C ALA A 575 22.89 1.32 -20.85
N ARG A 576 24.20 1.21 -21.09
CA ARG A 576 24.89 -0.05 -21.43
C ARG A 576 26.29 -0.16 -20.81
N GLU A 577 26.52 -1.24 -20.05
CA GLU A 577 27.84 -1.63 -19.51
C GLU A 577 29.02 -1.36 -20.46
N GLY A 578 29.89 -0.41 -20.09
CA GLY A 578 31.08 -0.03 -20.84
C GLY A 578 30.90 1.12 -21.83
N GLN A 579 29.73 1.75 -21.88
CA GLN A 579 29.40 2.94 -22.66
C GLN A 579 29.03 4.07 -21.71
N THR A 580 29.84 5.12 -21.63
CA THR A 580 29.51 6.30 -20.81
C THR A 580 28.20 6.93 -21.30
N ASP A 581 27.15 6.80 -20.50
CA ASP A 581 25.77 7.20 -20.77
C ASP A 581 25.40 8.42 -19.90
N ILE A 582 24.87 9.47 -20.53
CA ILE A 582 24.65 10.77 -19.89
C ILE A 582 23.19 11.14 -20.03
N PHE A 583 22.50 11.28 -18.90
CA PHE A 583 21.09 11.63 -18.83
C PHE A 583 20.88 13.11 -18.53
N ILE A 584 19.98 13.77 -19.26
CA ILE A 584 19.69 15.20 -19.15
C ILE A 584 18.18 15.41 -19.16
N GLU A 585 17.61 15.87 -18.05
CA GLU A 585 16.20 16.24 -17.96
C GLU A 585 16.02 17.72 -18.32
N ILE A 586 15.08 17.99 -19.23
CA ILE A 586 14.78 19.31 -19.77
C ILE A 586 13.34 19.69 -19.41
N ASP A 587 13.21 20.51 -18.38
CA ASP A 587 11.97 21.25 -18.12
C ASP A 587 11.92 22.51 -19.01
N TYR A 588 10.72 22.97 -19.35
CA TYR A 588 10.52 24.16 -20.18
C TYR A 588 9.29 24.95 -19.73
N MET A 589 9.39 26.27 -19.69
CA MET A 589 8.28 27.13 -19.29
C MET A 589 7.13 27.12 -20.32
N ASP A 590 5.88 27.12 -19.84
CA ASP A 590 4.67 27.35 -20.66
C ASP A 590 4.89 28.54 -21.60
N ALA A 591 5.03 28.22 -22.88
CA ALA A 591 5.37 29.19 -23.91
C ALA A 591 4.13 29.90 -24.48
N THR A 592 2.93 29.64 -23.94
CA THR A 592 1.67 30.12 -24.50
C THR A 592 1.21 31.45 -23.90
N ASN A 593 0.41 32.18 -24.67
CA ASN A 593 -0.31 33.36 -24.18
C ASN A 593 -1.71 33.01 -23.69
N ASN A 594 -2.43 33.99 -23.14
CA ASN A 594 -3.81 33.85 -22.64
C ASN A 594 -4.83 33.24 -23.63
N ASN A 595 -4.52 33.18 -24.93
CA ASN A 595 -5.34 32.55 -25.97
C ASN A 595 -4.88 31.12 -26.34
N ARG A 596 -3.95 30.53 -25.56
CA ARG A 596 -3.27 29.24 -25.82
C ARG A 596 -2.57 29.15 -27.18
N GLN A 597 -2.00 30.26 -27.64
CA GLN A 597 -1.10 30.29 -28.79
C GLN A 597 0.34 30.43 -28.30
N ILE A 598 1.27 29.71 -28.91
CA ILE A 598 2.71 29.88 -28.65
C ILE A 598 3.09 31.35 -28.87
N ALA A 599 3.68 31.96 -27.86
CA ALA A 599 4.08 33.35 -27.82
C ALA A 599 5.60 33.53 -28.03
N ASP A 600 6.39 32.49 -27.74
CA ASP A 600 7.85 32.52 -27.81
C ASP A 600 8.39 31.10 -28.10
N GLU A 601 8.88 30.86 -29.32
CA GLU A 601 9.43 29.54 -29.67
C GLU A 601 10.85 29.31 -29.10
N GLY A 602 11.55 30.38 -28.67
CA GLY A 602 12.91 30.27 -28.14
C GLY A 602 13.03 29.42 -26.87
N ILE A 603 11.95 29.35 -26.07
CA ILE A 603 11.87 28.60 -24.80
C ILE A 603 11.20 27.23 -24.94
N ILE A 604 10.90 26.78 -26.17
CA ILE A 604 10.42 25.42 -26.42
C ILE A 604 11.60 24.61 -26.98
N PRO A 605 12.06 23.54 -26.31
CA PRO A 605 13.11 22.66 -26.84
C PRO A 605 12.79 22.17 -28.25
N ARG A 606 13.78 22.23 -29.15
CA ARG A 606 13.71 21.67 -30.50
C ARG A 606 14.38 20.31 -30.55
N LYS A 607 13.63 19.28 -30.94
CA LYS A 607 14.16 17.94 -31.23
C LYS A 607 15.39 17.99 -32.15
N GLU A 608 15.34 18.84 -33.18
CA GLU A 608 16.45 18.98 -34.14
C GLU A 608 17.73 19.56 -33.51
N ALA A 609 17.61 20.35 -32.43
CA ALA A 609 18.74 20.85 -31.66
C ALA A 609 19.30 19.77 -30.73
N LEU A 610 18.42 19.03 -30.04
CA LEU A 610 18.79 17.93 -29.16
C LEU A 610 19.47 16.78 -29.91
N ASP A 611 18.90 16.33 -31.02
CA ASP A 611 19.47 15.31 -31.90
C ASP A 611 20.89 15.69 -32.36
N LYS A 612 21.11 16.99 -32.63
CA LYS A 612 22.38 17.55 -33.08
C LYS A 612 23.45 17.62 -31.98
N VAL A 613 23.07 17.96 -30.74
CA VAL A 613 23.99 17.89 -29.59
C VAL A 613 24.35 16.44 -29.29
N ASN A 614 23.37 15.52 -29.30
CA ASN A 614 23.62 14.09 -29.14
C ASN A 614 24.61 13.57 -30.20
N PHE A 615 24.44 13.93 -31.47
CA PHE A 615 25.38 13.55 -32.53
C PHE A 615 26.82 14.05 -32.26
N ALA A 616 27.02 15.26 -31.72
CA ALA A 616 28.35 15.75 -31.37
C ALA A 616 29.02 14.87 -30.29
N PHE A 617 28.28 14.48 -29.25
CA PHE A 617 28.74 13.57 -28.20
C PHE A 617 28.96 12.13 -28.68
N GLN A 618 28.08 11.62 -29.55
CA GLN A 618 28.17 10.27 -30.13
C GLN A 618 29.45 10.10 -30.97
N ASN A 619 29.86 11.12 -31.72
CA ASN A 619 31.13 11.10 -32.47
C ASN A 619 32.37 11.06 -31.56
N ARG A 620 32.21 11.22 -30.25
CA ARG A 620 33.27 11.22 -29.22
C ARG A 620 33.20 10.01 -28.28
N GLY A 621 32.23 9.12 -28.48
CA GLY A 621 32.07 7.90 -27.68
C GLY A 621 31.22 8.06 -26.42
N TYR A 622 30.47 9.16 -26.30
CA TYR A 622 29.45 9.34 -25.27
C TYR A 622 28.07 9.05 -25.85
N SER A 623 27.14 8.64 -25.00
CA SER A 623 25.75 8.38 -25.38
C SER A 623 24.84 9.31 -24.57
N LEU A 624 24.05 10.14 -25.27
CA LEU A 624 23.38 11.32 -24.68
C LEU A 624 21.85 11.13 -24.70
N HIS A 625 21.23 11.09 -23.53
CA HIS A 625 19.81 10.80 -23.34
C HIS A 625 19.08 12.04 -22.82
N PHE A 626 18.40 12.75 -23.72
CA PHE A 626 17.55 13.87 -23.35
C PHE A 626 16.16 13.39 -22.93
N ASP A 627 15.58 14.04 -21.92
CA ASP A 627 14.18 13.89 -21.55
C ASP A 627 13.45 15.24 -21.60
N THR A 628 12.48 15.34 -22.51
CA THR A 628 11.54 16.47 -22.67
C THR A 628 10.10 16.03 -22.37
N GLY A 629 9.94 14.83 -21.79
CA GLY A 629 8.66 14.20 -21.53
C GLY A 629 7.80 14.10 -22.78
N ALA A 630 6.55 14.54 -22.67
CA ALA A 630 5.58 14.41 -23.76
C ALA A 630 5.83 15.32 -24.97
N LEU A 631 6.76 16.29 -24.90
CA LEU A 631 6.94 17.35 -25.92
C LEU A 631 7.26 16.80 -27.32
N HIS A 632 7.99 15.68 -27.39
CA HIS A 632 8.36 15.00 -28.64
C HIS A 632 7.77 13.57 -28.73
N GLY A 633 6.76 13.30 -27.91
CA GLY A 633 5.93 12.09 -27.97
C GLY A 633 6.58 10.86 -27.33
N GLN A 634 7.47 10.18 -28.06
CA GLN A 634 8.25 9.03 -27.58
C GLN A 634 9.75 9.21 -27.80
N ASP A 635 10.15 10.04 -28.77
CA ASP A 635 11.52 10.52 -28.85
C ASP A 635 11.78 11.48 -27.69
N HIS A 636 12.92 11.37 -27.02
CA HIS A 636 13.30 12.20 -25.85
C HIS A 636 12.22 12.23 -24.75
N ASN A 637 11.69 11.05 -24.38
CA ASN A 637 10.69 10.87 -23.32
C ASN A 637 11.08 9.71 -22.39
N LEU A 638 11.66 10.04 -21.24
CA LEU A 638 12.16 9.11 -20.22
C LEU A 638 11.37 9.24 -18.90
N GLY A 639 10.13 9.75 -18.97
CA GLY A 639 9.18 9.81 -17.86
C GLY A 639 9.33 10.99 -16.88
N GLY A 640 10.28 11.90 -17.11
CA GLY A 640 10.34 13.25 -16.55
C GLY A 640 10.08 14.30 -17.63
N GLY A 641 10.71 15.47 -17.52
CA GLY A 641 10.72 16.53 -18.54
C GLY A 641 9.38 17.26 -18.69
N ASN A 642 9.23 18.39 -17.99
CA ASN A 642 7.93 18.99 -17.70
C ASN A 642 7.70 20.34 -18.41
N GLU A 643 6.45 20.60 -18.80
CA GLU A 643 5.97 21.97 -19.06
C GLU A 643 5.69 22.64 -17.70
N VAL A 644 6.51 23.61 -17.31
CA VAL A 644 6.48 24.25 -15.98
C VAL A 644 5.85 25.64 -16.02
N PRO A 645 5.30 26.17 -14.91
CA PRO A 645 4.66 27.48 -14.89
C PRO A 645 5.59 28.62 -15.35
N TYR A 646 5.15 29.42 -16.32
CA TYR A 646 5.94 30.54 -16.86
C TYR A 646 6.31 31.58 -15.78
N SER A 647 7.62 31.89 -15.69
CA SER A 647 8.11 33.10 -15.03
C SER A 647 8.73 34.06 -16.04
N ALA A 648 8.46 35.36 -15.87
CA ALA A 648 9.10 36.40 -16.67
C ALA A 648 10.61 36.54 -16.38
N SER A 649 11.07 36.18 -15.17
CA SER A 649 12.49 36.27 -14.79
C SER A 649 12.88 35.11 -13.87
N ILE A 650 14.10 34.60 -14.03
CA ILE A 650 14.65 33.48 -13.26
C ILE A 650 16.12 33.73 -12.91
N GLY A 651 16.61 33.16 -11.81
CA GLY A 651 18.05 33.08 -11.52
C GLY A 651 18.49 31.64 -11.26
N ILE A 652 19.78 31.36 -11.41
CA ILE A 652 20.39 30.12 -10.91
C ILE A 652 20.56 30.13 -9.37
N ASN A 653 20.29 31.27 -8.72
CA ASN A 653 20.01 31.38 -7.29
C ASN A 653 19.15 32.62 -6.98
N ARG A 654 18.80 32.78 -5.69
CA ARG A 654 17.84 33.76 -5.18
C ARG A 654 18.39 35.17 -4.95
N TYR A 655 19.68 35.44 -5.21
CA TYR A 655 20.29 36.74 -4.90
C TYR A 655 19.65 37.88 -5.71
N TYR A 656 19.35 37.63 -6.99
CA TYR A 656 18.84 38.66 -7.92
C TYR A 656 17.39 38.44 -8.39
N ASN A 657 16.82 37.26 -8.17
CA ASN A 657 15.51 36.87 -8.68
C ASN A 657 14.63 36.19 -7.61
N PRO A 658 13.30 36.40 -7.62
CA PRO A 658 12.39 35.80 -6.66
C PRO A 658 12.05 34.33 -6.97
N THR A 659 12.32 33.89 -8.20
CA THR A 659 12.09 32.56 -8.75
C THR A 659 13.42 32.02 -9.28
N THR A 660 13.71 30.75 -9.04
CA THR A 660 15.04 30.15 -9.23
C THR A 660 14.97 28.79 -9.91
N LEU A 661 16.06 28.37 -10.55
CA LEU A 661 16.15 27.03 -11.15
C LEU A 661 15.83 25.93 -10.12
N GLN A 662 16.45 25.98 -8.94
CA GLN A 662 16.28 24.92 -7.94
C GLN A 662 14.86 24.91 -7.35
N SER A 663 14.11 26.03 -7.39
CA SER A 663 12.69 26.01 -7.02
C SER A 663 11.85 25.13 -7.95
N TYR A 664 12.10 25.18 -9.27
CA TYR A 664 11.47 24.26 -10.24
C TYR A 664 12.00 22.82 -10.07
N LYS A 665 13.33 22.64 -9.95
CA LYS A 665 13.95 21.31 -9.74
C LYS A 665 13.43 20.59 -8.49
N ILE A 666 13.11 21.32 -7.42
CA ILE A 666 12.52 20.75 -6.19
C ILE A 666 11.05 20.37 -6.37
N GLU A 667 10.29 21.07 -7.22
CA GLU A 667 8.86 20.85 -7.47
C GLU A 667 8.57 19.80 -8.56
N HIS A 668 9.42 19.71 -9.59
CA HIS A 668 9.14 18.94 -10.82
C HIS A 668 10.11 17.77 -11.09
N MET A 669 11.37 17.83 -10.63
CA MET A 669 12.34 16.73 -10.84
C MET A 669 12.19 15.66 -9.75
N ASP A 670 11.89 14.42 -10.14
CA ASP A 670 11.84 13.27 -9.22
C ASP A 670 13.20 13.10 -8.52
N VAL A 671 13.19 13.03 -7.19
CA VAL A 671 14.42 13.03 -6.38
C VAL A 671 15.37 11.87 -6.74
N ARG A 672 14.83 10.75 -7.23
CA ARG A 672 15.61 9.59 -7.74
C ARG A 672 16.59 9.95 -8.85
N ARG A 673 16.28 10.99 -9.63
CA ARG A 673 17.01 11.37 -10.83
C ARG A 673 18.22 12.26 -10.53
N ARG A 674 18.28 12.92 -9.36
CA ARG A 674 19.32 13.93 -9.03
C ARG A 674 20.76 13.41 -8.93
N LEU A 675 20.96 12.11 -8.78
CA LEU A 675 22.30 11.48 -8.73
C LEU A 675 22.84 11.01 -10.10
N VAL A 676 22.01 11.07 -11.15
CA VAL A 676 22.31 10.46 -12.48
C VAL A 676 21.84 11.30 -13.67
N PHE A 677 20.92 12.24 -13.48
CA PHE A 677 20.50 13.23 -14.48
C PHE A 677 21.12 14.61 -14.19
N TYR A 678 21.62 15.24 -15.24
CA TYR A 678 21.74 16.71 -15.31
C TYR A 678 20.34 17.32 -15.43
N TYR A 679 20.15 18.54 -14.91
CA TYR A 679 18.88 19.26 -15.00
C TYR A 679 19.07 20.59 -15.75
N MET A 680 18.24 20.78 -16.78
CA MET A 680 18.27 21.93 -17.66
C MET A 680 16.88 22.54 -17.74
N LEU A 681 16.78 23.86 -17.59
CA LEU A 681 15.49 24.57 -17.63
C LEU A 681 15.47 25.64 -18.72
N PHE A 682 14.59 25.44 -19.71
CA PHE A 682 14.28 26.44 -20.74
C PHE A 682 13.34 27.50 -20.17
N ALA A 683 13.83 28.73 -20.06
CA ALA A 683 13.19 29.81 -19.31
C ALA A 683 13.21 31.16 -20.04
N ASN A 684 12.38 32.11 -19.61
CA ASN A 684 12.23 33.37 -20.34
C ASN A 684 13.49 34.25 -20.35
N SER A 685 14.02 34.64 -19.19
CA SER A 685 15.18 35.54 -19.09
C SER A 685 15.77 35.56 -17.69
N GLN A 686 17.06 35.89 -17.60
CA GLN A 686 17.75 36.16 -16.33
C GLN A 686 17.54 37.60 -15.82
N LYS A 687 17.11 38.51 -16.72
CA LYS A 687 16.92 39.93 -16.39
C LYS A 687 15.61 40.13 -15.64
N ALA A 688 15.67 40.76 -14.47
CA ALA A 688 14.52 41.06 -13.58
C ALA A 688 13.33 41.81 -14.22
N ASN A 689 13.48 42.37 -15.42
CA ASN A 689 12.41 43.02 -16.20
C ASN A 689 11.76 42.11 -17.27
N GLY A 690 12.21 40.86 -17.42
CA GLY A 690 11.76 39.87 -18.40
C GLY A 690 12.12 40.14 -19.86
N THR A 691 12.98 41.12 -20.15
CA THR A 691 13.53 41.35 -21.51
C THR A 691 14.66 40.37 -21.84
N ALA A 692 14.93 40.11 -23.13
CA ALA A 692 15.97 39.20 -23.59
C ALA A 692 17.33 39.43 -22.88
N GLY A 693 17.91 38.37 -22.34
CA GLY A 693 19.16 38.39 -21.55
C GLY A 693 20.30 37.64 -22.25
N SER A 694 21.20 37.05 -21.45
CA SER A 694 22.15 36.03 -21.93
C SER A 694 21.39 34.83 -22.51
N SER A 695 22.06 34.08 -23.39
CA SER A 695 21.59 32.81 -23.94
C SER A 695 21.36 31.76 -22.86
N GLY A 696 22.20 31.73 -21.82
CA GLY A 696 22.08 30.79 -20.72
C GLY A 696 22.94 31.14 -19.51
N VAL A 697 22.96 30.25 -18.52
CA VAL A 697 23.89 30.24 -17.38
C VAL A 697 23.94 28.84 -16.76
N ALA A 698 25.13 28.35 -16.42
CA ALA A 698 25.32 27.02 -15.86
C ALA A 698 26.38 26.93 -14.75
N GLU A 699 26.27 25.87 -13.96
CA GLU A 699 27.23 25.52 -12.91
C GLU A 699 28.52 24.92 -13.48
N ILE A 700 29.68 25.37 -12.99
CA ILE A 700 30.99 24.87 -13.39
C ILE A 700 31.32 23.59 -12.60
N ASN A 701 31.30 22.42 -13.25
CA ASN A 701 31.35 21.08 -12.63
C ASN A 701 30.12 20.74 -11.75
N GLY A 702 29.01 21.46 -11.93
CA GLY A 702 27.73 21.15 -11.27
C GLY A 702 26.80 20.31 -12.15
N ASN A 703 25.52 20.25 -11.78
CA ASN A 703 24.48 19.50 -12.51
C ASN A 703 23.36 20.37 -13.09
N ASP A 704 23.32 21.68 -12.76
CA ASP A 704 22.26 22.61 -13.17
C ASP A 704 22.64 23.57 -14.31
N SER A 705 21.68 23.82 -15.22
CA SER A 705 21.81 24.80 -16.31
C SER A 705 20.48 25.49 -16.69
N LEU A 706 20.56 26.76 -17.12
CA LEU A 706 19.45 27.56 -17.64
C LEU A 706 19.66 27.88 -19.13
N ILE A 707 18.64 27.68 -19.94
CA ILE A 707 18.59 28.13 -21.35
C ILE A 707 17.58 29.28 -21.44
N THR A 708 18.06 30.52 -21.60
CA THR A 708 17.29 31.76 -21.47
C THR A 708 17.12 32.54 -22.78
N LEU A 709 16.78 31.83 -23.86
CA LEU A 709 16.51 32.37 -25.19
C LEU A 709 15.11 33.04 -25.33
N GLY A 710 14.39 33.29 -24.24
CA GLY A 710 13.10 33.96 -24.27
C GLY A 710 13.21 35.45 -24.63
N LYS A 711 12.23 35.93 -25.40
CA LYS A 711 12.18 37.26 -26.03
C LYS A 711 13.32 37.55 -27.02
N TRP A 712 14.15 36.56 -27.37
CA TRP A 712 15.10 36.64 -28.51
C TRP A 712 14.41 36.65 -29.87
N LYS A 713 13.07 36.48 -29.93
CA LYS A 713 12.24 36.54 -31.15
C LYS A 713 12.53 35.41 -32.16
N LEU A 714 13.18 34.32 -31.74
CA LEU A 714 13.38 33.10 -32.53
C LEU A 714 12.02 32.46 -32.90
N ASN A 715 11.91 31.88 -34.11
CA ASN A 715 10.64 31.35 -34.64
C ASN A 715 10.83 30.46 -35.89
N SER A 716 10.01 29.42 -36.06
CA SER A 716 10.10 28.45 -37.17
C SER A 716 9.36 28.87 -38.46
N ARG A 717 9.03 30.16 -38.62
CA ARG A 717 8.19 30.66 -39.74
C ARG A 717 8.80 30.44 -41.14
N TYR A 718 10.12 30.54 -41.27
CA TYR A 718 10.84 30.37 -42.54
C TYR A 718 12.04 29.42 -42.33
N PRO A 719 12.55 28.74 -43.38
CA PRO A 719 13.67 27.81 -43.23
C PRO A 719 14.92 28.42 -42.59
N SER A 720 15.23 29.69 -42.90
CA SER A 720 16.35 30.42 -42.29
C SER A 720 16.15 30.70 -40.80
N THR A 721 14.96 31.14 -40.38
CA THR A 721 14.67 31.43 -38.96
C THR A 721 14.44 30.15 -38.14
N GLN A 722 13.97 29.07 -38.77
CA GLN A 722 13.93 27.74 -38.17
C GLN A 722 15.34 27.19 -37.96
N ASN A 723 16.24 27.32 -38.94
CA ASN A 723 17.65 26.95 -38.76
C ASN A 723 18.31 27.78 -37.65
N GLU A 724 18.08 29.10 -37.62
CA GLU A 724 18.60 29.99 -36.57
C GLU A 724 18.13 29.55 -35.17
N LEU A 725 16.82 29.28 -35.00
CA LEU A 725 16.25 28.73 -33.77
C LEU A 725 16.91 27.40 -33.36
N ILE A 726 17.07 26.46 -34.29
CA ILE A 726 17.67 25.15 -34.04
C ILE A 726 19.16 25.29 -33.69
N ASN A 727 19.91 26.09 -34.44
CA ASN A 727 21.36 26.25 -34.27
C ASN A 727 21.70 26.98 -32.96
N TYR A 728 21.00 28.06 -32.62
CA TYR A 728 21.21 28.77 -31.34
C TYR A 728 20.80 27.93 -30.13
N GLN A 729 19.72 27.14 -30.22
CA GLN A 729 19.41 26.18 -29.15
C GLN A 729 20.52 25.13 -29.02
N ALA A 730 20.95 24.50 -30.13
CA ALA A 730 21.96 23.44 -30.11
C ALA A 730 23.29 23.94 -29.51
N THR A 731 23.74 25.14 -29.87
CA THR A 731 24.99 25.69 -29.30
C THR A 731 24.84 26.15 -27.87
N THR A 732 23.71 26.77 -27.49
CA THR A 732 23.49 27.17 -26.09
C THR A 732 23.43 25.94 -25.19
N ILE A 733 22.65 24.91 -25.56
CA ILE A 733 22.60 23.63 -24.84
C ILE A 733 24.01 23.05 -24.65
N MET A 734 24.80 22.98 -25.72
CA MET A 734 26.16 22.43 -25.65
C MET A 734 27.12 23.32 -24.84
N HIS A 735 26.97 24.64 -24.87
CA HIS A 735 27.81 25.58 -24.12
C HIS A 735 27.53 25.52 -22.62
N GLU A 736 26.27 25.65 -22.21
CA GLU A 736 25.86 25.58 -20.81
C GLU A 736 26.19 24.18 -20.22
N PHE A 737 25.93 23.12 -20.98
CA PHE A 737 26.30 21.77 -20.56
C PHE A 737 27.83 21.57 -20.47
N GLY A 738 28.62 22.25 -21.31
CA GLY A 738 30.08 22.25 -21.21
C GLY A 738 30.60 22.80 -19.88
N HIS A 739 29.93 23.80 -19.29
CA HIS A 739 30.23 24.25 -17.93
C HIS A 739 29.92 23.17 -16.89
N ASN A 740 28.78 22.47 -17.00
CA ASN A 740 28.47 21.34 -16.13
C ASN A 740 29.52 20.21 -16.24
N LEU A 741 30.09 19.99 -17.43
CA LEU A 741 31.22 19.08 -17.66
C LEU A 741 32.59 19.62 -17.20
N GLY A 742 32.63 20.85 -16.68
CA GLY A 742 33.80 21.47 -16.03
C GLY A 742 34.63 22.42 -16.90
N LEU A 743 34.18 22.74 -18.11
CA LEU A 743 34.87 23.65 -19.05
C LEU A 743 34.61 25.13 -18.71
N GLN A 744 35.50 26.00 -19.20
CA GLN A 744 35.38 27.46 -19.19
C GLN A 744 35.46 28.02 -20.62
N HIS A 745 35.21 29.31 -20.81
CA HIS A 745 35.15 29.94 -22.14
C HIS A 745 36.43 29.87 -22.99
N GLY A 746 37.58 29.61 -22.36
CA GLY A 746 38.87 29.34 -23.00
C GLY A 746 39.37 27.91 -22.80
N GLY A 747 38.52 26.99 -22.33
CA GLY A 747 38.83 25.59 -22.04
C GLY A 747 39.09 25.38 -20.55
N ASN A 748 40.34 25.57 -20.13
CA ASN A 748 40.79 25.53 -18.74
C ASN A 748 40.93 26.92 -18.09
N GLU A 749 40.52 27.97 -18.79
CA GLU A 749 40.65 29.37 -18.38
C GLU A 749 39.46 30.21 -18.85
N ASN A 750 39.21 31.34 -18.21
CA ASN A 750 38.09 32.25 -18.51
C ASN A 750 38.41 33.25 -19.64
N LEU A 751 39.32 32.91 -20.55
CA LEU A 751 39.77 33.79 -21.63
C LEU A 751 38.95 33.55 -22.90
N ASN A 752 38.08 34.52 -23.19
CA ASN A 752 37.19 34.49 -24.36
C ASN A 752 37.89 34.86 -25.68
N PHE A 753 37.23 34.53 -26.79
CA PHE A 753 37.56 34.99 -28.16
C PHE A 753 38.93 34.54 -28.73
N LYS A 754 39.52 33.48 -28.17
CA LYS A 754 40.78 32.86 -28.62
C LYS A 754 40.60 32.19 -30.00
N PRO A 755 41.16 32.68 -31.13
CA PRO A 755 40.76 32.16 -32.45
C PRO A 755 41.12 30.69 -32.70
N ASN A 756 42.26 30.22 -32.18
CA ASN A 756 42.73 28.84 -32.29
C ASN A 756 42.04 27.84 -31.34
N TYR A 757 41.35 28.32 -30.31
CA TYR A 757 40.56 27.49 -29.39
C TYR A 757 39.18 27.22 -29.99
N TYR A 758 39.10 26.07 -30.66
CA TYR A 758 38.06 25.75 -31.65
C TYR A 758 36.95 24.92 -31.01
N SER A 759 36.20 25.58 -30.12
CA SER A 759 35.18 25.00 -29.24
C SER A 759 33.96 25.93 -29.16
N ILE A 760 32.75 25.39 -29.07
CA ILE A 760 31.55 26.22 -28.86
C ILE A 760 31.51 26.91 -27.48
N MET A 761 32.40 26.53 -26.56
CA MET A 761 32.62 27.25 -25.28
C MET A 761 33.17 28.66 -25.50
N ASN A 762 33.78 28.92 -26.64
CA ASN A 762 34.33 30.21 -27.02
C ASN A 762 33.20 31.10 -27.58
N TYR A 763 32.97 32.29 -27.02
CA TYR A 763 31.97 33.23 -27.55
C TYR A 763 32.15 33.62 -29.02
N MET A 764 33.35 33.45 -29.61
CA MET A 764 33.56 33.66 -31.06
C MET A 764 32.90 32.58 -31.94
N TYR A 765 32.55 31.42 -31.35
CA TYR A 765 31.96 30.27 -32.03
C TYR A 765 30.60 29.86 -31.46
N GLN A 766 30.23 30.30 -30.25
CA GLN A 766 28.98 29.92 -29.57
C GLN A 766 27.74 30.20 -30.43
N LEU A 767 27.53 31.42 -30.94
CA LEU A 767 26.31 31.74 -31.71
C LEU A 767 26.51 31.55 -33.22
N ASP A 768 27.69 31.86 -33.75
CA ASP A 768 27.98 31.79 -35.19
C ASP A 768 28.44 30.40 -35.68
N GLY A 769 28.69 29.46 -34.77
CA GLY A 769 29.17 28.10 -35.06
C GLY A 769 30.65 28.04 -35.42
N LEU A 770 31.22 26.84 -35.42
CA LEU A 770 32.61 26.61 -35.83
C LEU A 770 32.78 26.83 -37.35
N SER A 771 33.89 27.45 -37.75
CA SER A 771 34.21 27.78 -39.16
C SER A 771 34.31 26.56 -40.08
N VAL A 772 34.63 26.76 -41.36
CA VAL A 772 35.06 25.67 -42.25
C VAL A 772 36.58 25.71 -42.43
N LEU A 773 37.32 24.87 -41.69
CA LEU A 773 38.78 24.77 -41.80
C LEU A 773 39.21 24.53 -43.26
N GLY A 774 40.19 25.29 -43.72
CA GLY A 774 40.65 25.29 -45.12
C GLY A 774 39.73 26.03 -46.11
N GLN A 775 38.72 26.77 -45.63
CA GLN A 775 37.83 27.62 -46.44
C GLN A 775 37.45 28.89 -45.67
N ASN A 776 38.25 29.95 -45.78
CA ASN A 776 37.97 31.27 -45.16
C ASN A 776 37.69 31.19 -43.64
N GLU A 777 38.48 30.39 -42.92
CA GLU A 777 38.18 30.02 -41.52
C GLU A 777 38.24 31.17 -40.51
N GLY A 778 38.84 32.30 -40.90
CA GLY A 778 38.83 33.55 -40.15
C GLY A 778 37.51 34.32 -40.19
N ASP A 779 36.51 33.90 -40.98
CA ASP A 779 35.25 34.65 -41.16
C ASP A 779 34.53 35.01 -39.84
N ARG A 780 34.59 34.12 -38.84
CA ARG A 780 34.11 34.35 -37.46
C ARG A 780 34.87 35.47 -36.73
N TYR A 781 36.20 35.50 -36.86
CA TYR A 781 37.06 36.54 -36.27
C TYR A 781 36.80 37.91 -36.94
N HIS A 782 36.64 37.93 -38.27
CA HIS A 782 36.31 39.16 -38.99
C HIS A 782 34.93 39.69 -38.62
N LEU A 783 33.89 38.85 -38.59
CA LEU A 783 32.53 39.25 -38.21
C LEU A 783 32.51 39.87 -36.81
N ARG A 784 33.13 39.21 -35.83
CA ARG A 784 33.26 39.72 -34.46
C ARG A 784 33.91 41.11 -34.41
N ASN A 785 34.99 41.32 -35.16
CA ASN A 785 35.71 42.60 -35.18
C ASN A 785 35.01 43.69 -36.02
N TYR A 786 34.02 43.32 -36.84
CA TYR A 786 33.13 44.23 -37.55
C TYR A 786 31.91 44.65 -36.70
N ASP A 787 31.33 43.70 -35.95
CA ASP A 787 30.12 43.92 -35.13
C ASP A 787 30.34 44.74 -33.85
N ASN A 788 31.57 44.80 -33.34
CA ASN A 788 31.88 45.48 -32.08
C ASN A 788 32.10 46.98 -32.29
N GLU A 789 31.35 47.83 -31.57
CA GLU A 789 31.58 49.30 -31.54
C GLU A 789 32.97 49.69 -30.98
N LEU A 790 33.68 48.74 -30.35
CA LEU A 790 35.06 48.84 -29.89
C LEU A 790 36.10 48.38 -30.94
N ALA A 791 35.72 48.30 -32.22
CA ALA A 791 36.55 47.78 -33.30
C ALA A 791 37.94 48.44 -33.39
N ASN A 792 38.96 47.60 -33.60
CA ASN A 792 40.20 48.03 -34.22
C ASN A 792 39.85 48.59 -35.62
N SER A 793 39.95 49.91 -35.78
CA SER A 793 39.29 50.67 -36.87
C SER A 793 39.79 50.39 -38.29
N LYS A 794 40.71 49.43 -38.45
CA LYS A 794 41.11 48.81 -39.72
C LYS A 794 40.00 47.95 -40.34
N CYS A 795 39.42 47.03 -39.57
CA CYS A 795 38.49 46.00 -40.09
C CYS A 795 37.16 46.55 -40.63
N ALA A 796 36.87 47.84 -40.40
CA ALA A 796 35.68 48.52 -40.93
C ALA A 796 35.76 48.84 -42.45
N ALA A 797 36.94 48.73 -43.07
CA ALA A 797 37.16 49.05 -44.49
C ALA A 797 37.39 47.77 -45.32
N THR A 798 36.29 47.08 -45.67
CA THR A 798 36.26 45.73 -46.29
C THR A 798 37.35 45.45 -47.35
N PRO A 799 38.33 44.56 -47.05
CA PRO A 799 39.04 43.77 -48.04
C PRO A 799 38.09 42.74 -48.71
N GLN A 800 38.53 42.10 -49.79
CA GLN A 800 37.66 41.20 -50.56
C GLN A 800 37.45 39.83 -49.89
N GLY A 801 36.23 39.56 -49.40
CA GLY A 801 35.72 38.18 -49.21
C GLY A 801 35.34 37.77 -47.79
N TYR A 802 35.56 38.62 -46.79
CA TYR A 802 35.20 38.31 -45.39
C TYR A 802 33.74 38.66 -45.06
N ALA A 803 33.16 37.95 -44.09
CA ALA A 803 31.77 38.12 -43.69
C ALA A 803 31.52 39.46 -42.96
N THR A 804 30.50 40.19 -43.39
CA THR A 804 30.07 41.46 -42.77
C THR A 804 28.79 41.31 -41.92
N LYS A 805 28.17 40.13 -42.01
CA LYS A 805 26.95 39.72 -41.30
C LYS A 805 26.99 38.22 -41.07
N ALA A 806 26.27 37.73 -40.06
CA ALA A 806 26.08 36.30 -39.83
C ALA A 806 25.37 35.55 -41.00
N SER A 807 24.75 36.28 -41.94
CA SER A 807 24.23 35.75 -43.22
C SER A 807 25.31 35.39 -44.24
N ASP A 808 26.50 35.97 -44.11
CA ASP A 808 27.59 35.88 -45.09
C ASP A 808 28.58 34.75 -44.74
N LEU A 809 28.48 34.23 -43.50
CA LEU A 809 29.33 33.19 -42.93
C LEU A 809 29.18 31.84 -43.64
N ILE A 810 30.30 31.16 -43.88
CA ILE A 810 30.25 29.79 -44.37
C ILE A 810 29.70 28.89 -43.25
N ASN A 811 28.59 28.20 -43.55
CA ASN A 811 27.80 27.41 -42.61
C ASN A 811 27.38 28.19 -41.34
N GLY A 812 27.10 29.49 -41.47
CA GLY A 812 26.57 30.33 -40.38
C GLY A 812 25.13 30.00 -39.94
N PRO A 813 24.61 30.69 -38.90
CA PRO A 813 23.42 30.24 -38.13
C PRO A 813 22.11 30.15 -38.93
N PHE A 814 21.96 30.93 -40.00
CA PHE A 814 20.80 30.85 -40.91
C PHE A 814 20.85 29.66 -41.89
N GLY A 815 22.03 29.04 -42.06
CA GLY A 815 22.26 27.91 -42.94
C GLY A 815 21.69 26.60 -42.39
N ALA A 816 21.50 25.61 -43.27
CA ALA A 816 20.96 24.30 -42.90
C ALA A 816 21.70 23.72 -41.69
N HIS A 817 20.94 23.31 -40.66
CA HIS A 817 21.50 22.86 -39.39
C HIS A 817 22.43 21.64 -39.52
N ASP A 818 22.27 20.78 -40.54
CA ASP A 818 23.21 19.70 -40.85
C ASP A 818 24.64 20.19 -41.15
N ASN A 819 24.78 21.41 -41.69
CA ASN A 819 26.05 21.99 -42.12
C ASN A 819 26.71 22.88 -41.06
N PHE A 820 25.90 23.52 -40.20
CA PHE A 820 26.38 24.38 -39.11
C PHE A 820 27.07 23.53 -38.04
N LYS A 821 28.35 23.79 -37.75
CA LYS A 821 29.17 22.90 -36.91
C LYS A 821 29.17 23.31 -35.44
N ILE A 822 29.00 22.30 -34.58
CA ILE A 822 29.22 22.37 -33.13
C ILE A 822 30.14 21.21 -32.73
N ASP A 823 31.08 21.50 -31.85
CA ASP A 823 32.04 20.56 -31.25
C ASP A 823 32.71 21.27 -30.06
N TYR A 824 33.30 20.51 -29.13
CA TYR A 824 34.33 21.06 -28.25
C TYR A 824 35.72 20.87 -28.88
N SER A 825 36.75 21.56 -28.39
CA SER A 825 38.08 21.46 -28.97
C SER A 825 38.76 20.12 -28.66
N ASP A 826 39.46 19.60 -29.67
CA ASP A 826 40.36 18.44 -29.58
C ASP A 826 41.80 18.83 -29.18
N GLY A 827 42.07 20.11 -28.91
CA GLY A 827 43.40 20.63 -28.58
C GLY A 827 44.43 20.50 -29.70
N SER A 828 44.00 20.41 -30.97
CA SER A 828 44.90 20.25 -32.12
C SER A 828 45.36 21.57 -32.77
N GLY A 829 44.90 22.71 -32.26
CA GLY A 829 45.33 24.05 -32.65
C GLY A 829 46.71 24.41 -32.09
N SER A 830 47.59 24.89 -32.95
CA SER A 830 48.90 25.42 -32.54
C SER A 830 48.74 26.73 -31.75
N PRO A 831 49.65 27.06 -30.82
CA PRO A 831 49.61 28.34 -30.11
C PRO A 831 49.76 29.55 -31.05
N LEU A 832 49.03 30.63 -30.76
CA LEU A 832 49.15 31.93 -31.44
C LEU A 832 49.81 32.93 -30.47
N ASP A 833 51.02 33.39 -30.79
CA ASP A 833 51.71 34.44 -30.02
C ASP A 833 51.31 35.82 -30.54
N GLU A 834 50.49 36.54 -29.78
CA GLU A 834 50.00 37.90 -30.09
C GLU A 834 51.11 38.97 -30.18
N ASN A 835 52.35 38.61 -29.83
CA ASN A 835 53.52 39.46 -30.03
C ASN A 835 54.26 39.18 -31.34
N SER A 836 54.03 38.02 -31.98
CA SER A 836 54.69 37.60 -33.22
C SER A 836 53.83 36.61 -34.05
N LEU A 837 52.60 37.01 -34.37
CA LEU A 837 51.66 36.24 -35.19
C LEU A 837 52.20 36.01 -36.62
N ASP A 838 51.68 34.96 -37.26
CA ASP A 838 52.01 34.58 -38.64
C ASP A 838 50.72 34.15 -39.35
N GLU A 839 50.21 35.03 -40.21
CA GLU A 839 48.91 34.88 -40.87
C GLU A 839 48.88 33.70 -41.85
N SER A 840 50.06 33.29 -42.35
CA SER A 840 50.20 32.13 -43.22
C SER A 840 49.92 30.79 -42.52
N LYS A 841 49.82 30.79 -41.18
CA LYS A 841 49.41 29.64 -40.36
C LYS A 841 47.91 29.59 -40.04
N GLY A 842 47.15 30.66 -40.28
CA GLY A 842 45.72 30.73 -39.96
C GLY A 842 45.40 30.45 -38.49
N LEU A 843 44.41 29.59 -38.23
CA LEU A 843 44.06 29.16 -36.86
C LEU A 843 45.00 28.08 -36.29
N GLY A 844 46.11 27.77 -36.97
CA GLY A 844 47.17 26.88 -36.49
C GLY A 844 46.83 25.38 -36.51
N ARG A 845 45.80 24.97 -37.26
CA ARG A 845 45.29 23.58 -37.32
C ARG A 845 45.84 22.79 -38.53
N ARG A 846 45.66 21.46 -38.52
CA ARG A 846 46.23 20.52 -39.52
C ARG A 846 45.79 20.79 -40.97
N VAL A 847 44.56 21.25 -41.13
CA VAL A 847 44.06 21.92 -42.33
C VAL A 847 43.72 23.32 -41.85
N THR A 848 44.30 24.32 -42.48
CA THR A 848 44.22 25.73 -42.11
C THR A 848 44.27 26.55 -43.39
N ASP A 849 43.30 27.45 -43.56
CA ASP A 849 43.39 28.56 -44.53
C ASP A 849 44.04 29.77 -43.86
N ARG A 850 44.53 30.73 -44.65
CA ARG A 850 45.15 31.93 -44.08
C ARG A 850 44.11 32.86 -43.45
N VAL A 851 44.54 33.65 -42.46
CA VAL A 851 43.68 34.61 -41.76
C VAL A 851 44.38 35.97 -41.69
N ASP A 852 43.75 36.98 -42.31
CA ASP A 852 44.12 38.40 -42.24
C ASP A 852 43.71 38.96 -40.86
N PHE A 853 44.46 38.60 -39.81
CA PHE A 853 44.18 39.06 -38.44
C PHE A 853 44.27 40.60 -38.34
N ASN A 854 45.11 41.20 -39.19
CA ASN A 854 45.43 42.61 -39.34
C ASN A 854 44.29 43.46 -39.96
N CYS A 855 43.49 42.85 -40.85
CA CYS A 855 42.50 43.47 -41.73
C CYS A 855 43.07 44.48 -42.75
N ASP A 856 44.25 44.24 -43.33
CA ASP A 856 44.80 45.10 -44.40
C ASP A 856 44.83 44.47 -45.81
N GLY A 857 44.48 43.20 -45.92
CA GLY A 857 44.34 42.49 -47.19
C GLY A 857 45.61 41.79 -47.70
N ASP A 858 46.73 41.85 -46.98
CA ASP A 858 47.75 40.80 -47.07
C ASP A 858 47.34 39.59 -46.18
N THR A 859 48.01 38.46 -46.38
CA THR A 859 47.96 37.26 -45.52
C THR A 859 49.33 36.57 -45.45
N ASN A 860 50.40 37.26 -45.87
CA ASN A 860 51.80 36.81 -45.81
C ASN A 860 52.54 37.38 -44.59
N ASP A 861 51.83 38.09 -43.71
CA ASP A 861 52.42 38.88 -42.64
C ASP A 861 53.01 37.98 -41.54
N THR A 862 54.24 38.27 -41.13
CA THR A 862 54.99 37.48 -40.14
C THR A 862 55.58 38.38 -39.05
N SER A 863 55.46 37.95 -37.80
CA SER A 863 55.78 38.74 -36.60
C SER A 863 54.87 39.97 -36.42
N LEU A 864 53.59 39.82 -36.75
CA LEU A 864 52.55 40.77 -36.36
C LEU A 864 52.38 40.82 -34.84
N SER A 865 52.24 42.02 -34.30
CA SER A 865 51.99 42.24 -32.87
C SER A 865 50.59 42.83 -32.70
N LEU A 866 49.59 41.98 -32.44
CA LEU A 866 48.17 42.31 -32.37
C LEU A 866 47.48 41.49 -31.28
N ASP A 867 46.68 42.15 -30.46
CA ASP A 867 45.77 41.53 -29.50
C ASP A 867 44.52 41.06 -30.27
N LEU A 868 44.28 39.76 -30.30
CA LEU A 868 43.17 39.11 -31.03
C LEU A 868 41.94 38.96 -30.13
N THR A 869 42.14 38.79 -28.82
CA THR A 869 41.03 38.69 -27.85
C THR A 869 40.36 40.04 -27.64
N ASN A 870 41.10 41.15 -27.78
CA ASN A 870 40.67 42.53 -27.52
C ASN A 870 39.94 42.67 -26.17
N THR A 871 40.46 42.00 -25.13
CA THR A 871 39.84 41.92 -23.79
C THR A 871 39.98 43.19 -22.95
N SER A 872 40.44 44.29 -23.56
CA SER A 872 40.77 45.57 -22.90
C SER A 872 39.61 46.29 -22.19
N ALA A 873 38.38 45.79 -22.29
CA ALA A 873 37.18 46.37 -21.68
C ALA A 873 36.68 45.66 -20.40
N SER A 874 37.11 44.42 -20.10
CA SER A 874 36.69 43.69 -18.90
C SER A 874 37.80 43.57 -17.86
N SER A 875 37.47 43.22 -16.62
CA SER A 875 38.39 43.33 -15.47
C SER A 875 39.50 42.27 -15.41
N GLN A 876 39.51 41.29 -16.32
CA GLN A 876 40.54 40.25 -16.41
C GLN A 876 41.65 40.65 -17.39
N ASN A 877 42.55 41.53 -16.90
CA ASN A 877 43.70 42.00 -17.67
C ASN A 877 44.65 40.86 -18.07
N ASN A 878 44.72 40.57 -19.38
CA ASN A 878 45.96 40.24 -20.08
C ASN A 878 45.91 40.93 -21.44
N GLY A 879 46.95 41.67 -21.79
CA GLY A 879 47.18 42.07 -23.19
C GLY A 879 48.21 41.13 -23.81
N LYS A 880 48.18 41.00 -25.15
CA LYS A 880 49.15 40.28 -26.01
C LYS A 880 49.91 39.14 -25.34
N THR A 881 49.25 37.98 -25.26
CA THR A 881 49.75 36.75 -24.67
C THR A 881 50.01 35.67 -25.74
N VAL A 882 50.34 34.46 -25.31
CA VAL A 882 50.29 33.27 -26.18
C VAL A 882 48.94 32.58 -25.97
N LEU A 883 48.06 32.65 -26.96
CA LEU A 883 46.78 31.96 -26.94
C LEU A 883 47.02 30.48 -27.23
N ASN A 884 46.65 29.61 -26.29
CA ASN A 884 46.80 28.16 -26.43
C ASN A 884 45.44 27.51 -26.65
N ASP A 885 45.36 26.56 -27.57
CA ASP A 885 44.21 25.64 -27.66
C ASP A 885 44.21 24.69 -26.44
N PHE A 886 43.05 24.12 -26.12
CA PHE A 886 42.85 23.19 -25.02
C PHE A 886 42.05 21.97 -25.49
N ASN A 887 42.29 20.80 -24.93
CA ASN A 887 41.57 19.57 -25.30
C ASN A 887 40.40 19.36 -24.34
N ASP A 888 39.28 20.00 -24.65
CA ASP A 888 38.03 19.92 -23.89
C ASP A 888 37.57 18.48 -23.72
N TRP A 889 37.59 17.70 -24.79
CA TRP A 889 37.14 16.30 -24.78
C TRP A 889 38.00 15.38 -23.90
N ALA A 890 39.28 15.71 -23.70
CA ALA A 890 40.13 15.03 -22.72
C ALA A 890 39.95 15.56 -21.27
N ALA A 891 39.23 16.66 -21.10
CA ALA A 891 39.00 17.34 -19.82
C ALA A 891 37.57 17.14 -19.25
N VAL A 892 36.60 16.74 -20.09
CA VAL A 892 35.21 16.40 -19.71
C VAL A 892 35.15 15.61 -18.40
N SER A 893 34.38 16.12 -17.44
CA SER A 893 34.41 15.67 -16.05
C SER A 893 33.00 15.44 -15.48
N LEU A 894 32.44 14.25 -15.72
CA LEU A 894 31.23 13.77 -15.05
C LEU A 894 31.48 13.70 -13.53
N ARG A 895 30.82 14.59 -12.77
CA ARG A 895 31.13 14.90 -11.35
C ARG A 895 30.16 14.33 -10.33
N PHE A 896 29.15 13.56 -10.75
CA PHE A 896 28.30 12.77 -9.86
C PHE A 896 29.11 11.80 -8.96
N GLN A 897 30.35 11.47 -9.36
CA GLN A 897 31.30 10.64 -8.60
C GLN A 897 31.49 11.09 -7.15
N SER A 898 30.97 10.27 -6.24
CA SER A 898 31.03 10.44 -4.78
C SER A 898 32.41 10.31 -4.14
N THR A 899 33.46 10.12 -4.94
CA THR A 899 34.83 9.92 -4.48
C THR A 899 35.82 10.83 -5.21
N PRO A 900 36.76 11.48 -4.49
CA PRO A 900 37.80 12.27 -5.15
C PRO A 900 38.83 11.31 -5.74
N LYS A 901 39.19 11.47 -7.03
CA LYS A 901 40.21 10.65 -7.69
C LYS A 901 41.52 10.69 -6.89
N GLY A 902 41.86 9.56 -6.28
CA GLY A 902 43.00 9.39 -5.38
C GLY A 902 44.33 9.55 -6.12
N ASN A 903 44.79 10.79 -6.27
CA ASN A 903 46.09 11.19 -6.82
C ASN A 903 46.52 10.39 -8.06
N THR A 904 45.68 10.41 -9.11
CA THR A 904 46.16 10.15 -10.47
C THR A 904 47.35 11.06 -10.73
N GLY A 905 48.51 10.53 -11.11
CA GLY A 905 49.79 11.26 -11.21
C GLY A 905 49.85 12.38 -12.27
N ASP A 906 48.71 12.70 -12.88
CA ASP A 906 48.48 13.95 -13.60
C ASP A 906 48.46 15.12 -12.60
N SER A 907 49.45 16.00 -12.71
CA SER A 907 49.57 17.17 -11.85
C SER A 907 48.54 18.23 -12.25
N ARG A 908 47.30 18.09 -11.76
CA ARG A 908 46.27 19.15 -11.73
C ARG A 908 46.74 20.32 -10.84
N SER A 909 47.72 21.06 -11.33
CA SER A 909 48.30 22.21 -10.65
C SER A 909 47.30 23.36 -10.60
N SER A 910 46.83 23.74 -9.41
CA SER A 910 46.51 25.14 -9.02
C SER A 910 45.64 26.05 -9.94
N TYR A 911 44.94 25.51 -10.95
CA TYR A 911 44.27 26.31 -11.99
C TYR A 911 42.77 26.59 -11.79
N SER A 912 42.15 26.08 -10.71
CA SER A 912 41.11 26.85 -10.02
C SER A 912 41.71 27.40 -8.73
N ARG A 913 41.51 28.70 -8.48
CA ARG A 913 41.99 29.34 -7.25
C ARG A 913 40.95 29.35 -6.13
N ASN A 914 39.75 28.79 -6.33
CA ASN A 914 38.66 28.86 -5.34
C ASN A 914 37.69 27.65 -5.24
N MET A 915 37.69 26.66 -6.15
CA MET A 915 36.84 25.46 -6.00
C MET A 915 37.65 24.17 -5.79
N PRO A 916 37.30 23.33 -4.79
CA PRO A 916 38.15 22.22 -4.37
C PRO A 916 37.86 20.91 -5.14
N ASN A 917 38.81 19.97 -5.10
CA ASN A 917 38.66 18.60 -5.63
C ASN A 917 37.82 17.69 -4.72
N GLN A 918 36.69 18.17 -4.20
CA GLN A 918 35.79 17.37 -3.34
C GLN A 918 34.68 16.70 -4.15
N PRO A 919 34.17 15.54 -3.68
CA PRO A 919 32.85 15.07 -4.08
C PRO A 919 31.77 16.07 -3.66
N GLN A 920 30.62 15.99 -4.32
CA GLN A 920 29.44 16.77 -3.98
C GLN A 920 28.31 15.83 -3.51
N ASP A 921 27.44 16.36 -2.65
CA ASP A 921 26.19 15.72 -2.27
C ASP A 921 25.04 16.46 -2.96
N TYR A 922 24.73 16.09 -4.20
CA TYR A 922 23.65 16.71 -5.00
C TYR A 922 22.23 16.48 -4.43
N LEU A 923 22.08 15.70 -3.34
CA LEU A 923 20.81 15.57 -2.64
C LEU A 923 20.64 16.68 -1.60
N SER A 924 21.69 16.98 -0.84
CA SER A 924 21.64 18.00 0.22
C SER A 924 22.22 19.36 -0.16
N ASN A 925 23.16 19.42 -1.12
CA ASN A 925 23.87 20.61 -1.59
C ASN A 925 23.96 20.66 -3.13
N ASP A 926 22.79 20.84 -3.72
CA ASP A 926 22.51 20.94 -5.15
C ASP A 926 22.73 22.40 -5.66
N LEU A 927 23.85 23.04 -5.26
CA LEU A 927 24.27 24.36 -5.76
C LEU A 927 25.80 24.52 -5.66
N GLN A 928 26.43 24.90 -6.78
CA GLN A 928 27.87 24.97 -7.01
C GLN A 928 28.34 26.39 -7.41
N GLU A 929 29.60 26.54 -7.83
CA GLU A 929 30.04 27.75 -8.55
C GLU A 929 29.37 27.77 -9.93
N TYR A 930 28.89 28.94 -10.35
CA TYR A 930 28.34 29.16 -11.69
C TYR A 930 29.06 30.36 -12.33
N ILE A 931 29.19 30.32 -13.64
CA ILE A 931 29.76 31.41 -14.43
C ILE A 931 28.68 32.47 -14.74
N ILE A 932 29.04 33.74 -14.91
CA ILE A 932 28.09 34.79 -15.29
C ILE A 932 28.30 35.13 -16.76
N GLU A 933 27.34 34.72 -17.57
CA GLU A 933 27.37 34.90 -19.02
C GLU A 933 27.01 36.34 -19.44
N GLU A 934 27.76 36.89 -20.40
CA GLU A 934 27.50 38.24 -20.90
C GLU A 934 26.28 38.27 -21.81
N THR A 935 25.43 39.30 -21.67
CA THR A 935 24.31 39.49 -22.60
C THR A 935 24.81 39.98 -23.97
N PRO A 936 24.38 39.38 -25.09
CA PRO A 936 24.75 39.85 -26.43
C PRO A 936 24.46 41.34 -26.68
N SER A 937 25.22 41.94 -27.61
CA SER A 937 25.16 43.38 -27.88
C SER A 937 23.79 43.84 -28.39
N ALA A 938 23.49 45.14 -28.26
CA ALA A 938 22.27 45.72 -28.84
C ALA A 938 22.20 45.47 -30.36
N ALA A 939 23.34 45.58 -31.06
CA ALA A 939 23.44 45.27 -32.49
C ALA A 939 23.10 43.80 -32.82
N PHE A 940 23.42 42.84 -31.95
CA PHE A 940 22.99 41.44 -32.14
C PHE A 940 21.46 41.32 -32.12
N PHE A 941 20.78 41.92 -31.13
CA PHE A 941 19.33 41.91 -31.06
C PHE A 941 18.66 42.72 -32.18
N GLU A 942 19.27 43.82 -32.64
CA GLU A 942 18.80 44.55 -33.82
C GLU A 942 18.92 43.72 -35.11
N ARG A 943 19.97 42.90 -35.26
CA ARG A 943 20.10 41.97 -36.41
C ARG A 943 19.03 40.88 -36.39
N LEU A 944 18.70 40.33 -35.22
CA LEU A 944 17.56 39.41 -35.05
C LEU A 944 16.23 40.04 -35.48
N GLU A 945 16.02 41.33 -35.21
CA GLU A 945 14.84 42.04 -35.73
C GLU A 945 14.90 42.31 -37.24
N GLN A 946 16.09 42.61 -37.80
CA GLN A 946 16.25 42.85 -39.23
C GLN A 946 16.09 41.58 -40.08
N ALA A 947 16.59 40.43 -39.61
CA ALA A 947 16.48 39.14 -40.30
C ALA A 947 15.03 38.65 -40.42
N ARG A 948 14.15 39.05 -39.50
CA ARG A 948 12.72 38.75 -39.50
C ARG A 948 11.86 39.64 -40.41
N ASN A 949 12.41 40.74 -40.93
CA ASN A 949 11.70 41.73 -41.74
C ASN A 949 12.09 41.69 -43.23
N GLN A 950 12.86 40.67 -43.64
CA GLN A 950 13.29 40.38 -45.01
C GLN A 950 12.61 39.09 -45.51
#